data_AF-A0AAD3Y3A2-F1
#
_entry.id   AF-A0AAD3Y3A2-F1
#
_cell.length_a   1.000
_cell.length_b   1.000
_cell.length_c   1.000
_cell.angle_alpha   90.00
_cell.angle_beta   90.00
_cell.angle_gamma   90.00
#
_symmetry.space_group_name_H-M   'P 1'
#
loop_
_entity.id
_entity.type
_entity.pdbx_description
1 polymer ?
#
loop_
_entity_poly.entity_id
_entity_poly.type
_entity_poly.pdbx_seq_one_letter_code
_entity_poly.pdbx_strand_id
1 'polypeptide(L)'
;MRRASTKVFSLSPIGASSKVLSQSLCTCISSSPFSADQQHQSVARTKFKSCYKTTALLLSAGKTHQFPANPCQYFNTQVDFNIPPHHLSSRQRKLKKRSQLEAAFESAKTPEEMIKAFEEMEAHFDERELGLACLKIGLKLDQEGEDPEKILSFANRALNILDTDDNVSLPVAMTLKLLGSVNYGLKRFNDGLGYLNKAKKMLDRLLEEGSCSVDDIRPVLHAVQLELANTKTAMGRREEALENLKKCLEIKELMLENDSREIGNSNRDLAEAYVAVLNFRDALPYCLRALDIHKARLGNNSVEVAHDRRLLGIIYTGMDEHEKALEQNQLSQKVLKNWGLNSDLLRAEIDAANMQIALGRYEASINTLKGVVQQTEKDSENRALVLISMAKALGNQEKFSDSKRCLEIASGILDKKETLKPLEVAEAYMEISMQYEAMNELETAISLLKRALALLEKLPQEQHSEGSVSARIGWLLLLTGKVSQAIPYLESAAETLKESFGPKHFGVGYIYNNLGAAYLELEIPQSAAQMFAVAKDIMDVALGPHHTDSIDACQNLSKAYSSMGSYAVAIEFQQRAIDAWEGHGANAKDELKEARQQLEQLKMKARVAATAMDTASPEVVPPSPQTLVVFKPSPPLTLAVLFNQFIFTGIHKQTSEMEESSIERSSSIISSLGNAVRKCIFSILSVGPIPNHIAFIMDGNRRYAKKHNLMEGTGHRLGFVALMSMLKYCYELGVKYVTIYAFSIDNFRRRPEEVHSLMELMQEKMDVLAKEESIINRYGVRVHFAGDLTLLSEPVRLAAERAMLATANNSKALLSICIAYTSTNEILHSIQLSCEEKWYRLGISNSTAAGYGSSLTKLGANGVVDEDEHSLGVVDIEKHMCMSVAPDPDIMIRTSGETRLSNFLLWQSAHCFLYFPSALWPEIGCWHLVWAILNFQRLHAYLEKKKKQL
;
A
#
# COMPACT_ATOMS: atom_id res chain seq x y z
N MET A 1 35.95 2.55 -6.04
CA MET A 1 36.57 3.89 -6.12
C MET A 1 35.47 4.95 -6.16
N ARG A 2 35.68 6.07 -5.47
CA ARG A 2 34.73 7.16 -5.13
C ARG A 2 34.18 7.94 -6.34
N ARG A 3 32.96 8.51 -6.18
CA ARG A 3 32.52 9.91 -6.48
C ARG A 3 31.06 10.06 -6.00
N ALA A 4 30.73 10.77 -4.91
CA ALA A 4 30.62 12.24 -4.71
C ALA A 4 29.59 12.88 -5.67
N SER A 5 28.30 13.00 -5.33
CA SER A 5 27.57 13.98 -4.47
C SER A 5 27.27 15.33 -5.14
N THR A 6 25.97 15.62 -5.33
CA THR A 6 25.40 16.97 -5.55
C THR A 6 24.13 17.13 -4.70
N LYS A 7 24.14 18.12 -3.80
CA LYS A 7 23.09 18.47 -2.82
C LYS A 7 22.00 19.35 -3.47
N VAL A 8 20.72 19.01 -3.26
CA VAL A 8 19.59 19.94 -3.15
C VAL A 8 18.56 19.31 -2.18
N PHE A 9 18.22 20.02 -1.10
CA PHE A 9 17.26 19.70 -0.04
C PHE A 9 17.10 18.21 0.35
N SER A 10 18.03 17.74 1.18
CA SER A 10 17.92 16.49 1.91
C SER A 10 16.74 16.52 2.88
N LEU A 11 15.68 15.77 2.60
CA LEU A 11 15.36 14.73 3.56
C LEU A 11 16.65 13.94 3.74
N SER A 12 17.20 13.89 4.95
CA SER A 12 18.10 12.81 5.32
C SER A 12 17.49 11.49 4.81
N PRO A 13 18.29 10.57 4.25
CA PRO A 13 17.74 9.27 3.89
C PRO A 13 17.11 8.74 5.17
N ILE A 14 15.79 8.57 5.18
CA ILE A 14 15.13 7.77 6.21
C ILE A 14 15.90 6.45 6.16
N GLY A 15 16.64 6.18 7.24
CA GLY A 15 17.83 5.36 7.24
C GLY A 15 17.56 3.96 6.69
N ALA A 16 18.67 3.24 6.41
CA ALA A 16 18.66 1.84 6.01
C ALA A 16 17.74 0.93 6.86
N SER A 17 17.42 1.35 8.10
CA SER A 17 16.34 0.87 8.98
C SER A 17 14.96 0.70 8.32
N SER A 18 14.46 1.71 7.58
CA SER A 18 13.10 1.66 7.00
C SER A 18 12.96 0.67 5.84
N LYS A 19 14.06 0.42 5.11
CA LYS A 19 14.14 -0.62 4.06
C LYS A 19 14.08 -2.04 4.64
N VAL A 20 14.59 -2.23 5.85
CA VAL A 20 14.65 -3.54 6.53
C VAL A 20 13.29 -3.93 7.13
N LEU A 21 12.43 -2.97 7.48
CA LEU A 21 11.15 -3.24 8.15
C LEU A 21 9.90 -3.01 7.26
N SER A 22 9.97 -2.24 6.16
CA SER A 22 8.95 -2.42 5.08
C SER A 22 9.08 -3.81 4.45
N GLN A 23 10.31 -4.36 4.49
CA GLN A 23 10.54 -5.79 4.43
C GLN A 23 9.92 -6.47 5.65
N SER A 24 10.30 -6.26 6.91
CA SER A 24 9.81 -7.06 8.06
C SER A 24 8.29 -7.09 8.30
N LEU A 25 7.53 -6.01 8.11
CA LEU A 25 6.06 -6.03 8.27
C LEU A 25 5.48 -7.04 7.28
N CYS A 26 5.95 -7.01 6.03
CA CYS A 26 5.55 -7.98 5.02
C CYS A 26 6.36 -9.28 5.06
N THR A 27 7.58 -9.36 5.58
CA THR A 27 8.31 -10.63 5.69
C THR A 27 7.74 -11.41 6.86
N CYS A 28 7.21 -10.77 7.89
CA CYS A 28 6.45 -11.41 8.96
C CYS A 28 5.02 -11.78 8.51
N ILE A 29 4.37 -10.95 7.67
CA ILE A 29 3.06 -11.26 7.05
C ILE A 29 3.18 -12.28 5.89
N SER A 30 4.32 -12.36 5.19
CA SER A 30 4.56 -13.27 4.05
C SER A 30 5.39 -14.50 4.40
N SER A 31 6.09 -14.49 5.55
CA SER A 31 6.67 -15.70 6.16
C SER A 31 5.69 -16.48 7.01
N SER A 32 4.38 -16.16 6.97
CA SER A 32 3.39 -17.20 7.14
C SER A 32 3.43 -18.08 5.88
N PRO A 33 4.02 -19.28 5.92
CA PRO A 33 3.89 -20.19 4.80
C PRO A 33 2.40 -20.54 4.70
N PHE A 34 1.71 -20.03 3.65
CA PHE A 34 0.38 -20.45 3.19
C PHE A 34 -0.10 -21.68 3.95
N SER A 35 -0.93 -21.47 4.97
CA SER A 35 -1.58 -22.54 5.69
C SER A 35 -3.08 -22.42 5.42
N ALA A 36 -3.54 -23.11 4.39
CA ALA A 36 -4.50 -24.20 4.53
C ALA A 36 -4.93 -24.72 3.16
N ASP A 37 -4.46 -25.91 2.78
CA ASP A 37 -5.45 -26.92 2.38
C ASP A 37 -4.93 -28.35 2.60
N GLN A 38 -5.68 -29.07 3.43
CA GLN A 38 -5.59 -30.51 3.63
C GLN A 38 -6.35 -31.19 2.49
N GLN A 39 -5.73 -32.09 1.74
CA GLN A 39 -6.47 -32.88 0.75
C GLN A 39 -7.36 -33.94 1.41
N HIS A 40 -8.63 -33.93 0.99
CA HIS A 40 -9.64 -34.98 1.08
C HIS A 40 -10.14 -35.40 2.47
N GLN A 41 -10.76 -34.44 3.17
CA GLN A 41 -12.09 -34.54 3.79
C GLN A 41 -12.46 -33.13 4.28
N SER A 42 -13.31 -32.40 3.54
CA SER A 42 -13.91 -31.09 3.91
C SER A 42 -13.34 -30.38 5.16
N VAL A 43 -12.19 -29.70 5.06
CA VAL A 43 -11.67 -28.83 6.14
C VAL A 43 -11.52 -27.41 5.60
N ALA A 44 -12.33 -26.49 6.16
CA ALA A 44 -12.34 -25.09 5.79
C ALA A 44 -11.33 -24.26 6.63
N ARG A 45 -10.68 -23.28 5.97
CA ARG A 45 -10.17 -21.97 6.46
C ARG A 45 -10.09 -21.81 7.97
N THR A 46 -8.90 -21.68 8.59
CA THR A 46 -8.65 -21.29 10.01
C THR A 46 -9.88 -21.39 10.92
N LYS A 47 -10.53 -22.54 10.89
CA LYS A 47 -11.57 -22.94 11.82
C LYS A 47 -10.74 -23.55 12.92
N PHE A 48 -10.68 -22.91 14.08
CA PHE A 48 -10.42 -23.70 15.27
C PHE A 48 -11.47 -24.81 15.24
N LYS A 49 -11.03 -26.07 15.12
CA LYS A 49 -11.89 -27.19 14.70
C LYS A 49 -13.24 -27.09 15.40
N SER A 50 -14.31 -27.05 14.60
CA SER A 50 -15.70 -27.06 15.06
C SER A 50 -15.88 -28.11 16.16
N CYS A 51 -16.73 -27.73 17.11
CA CYS A 51 -17.07 -28.31 18.39
C CYS A 51 -17.55 -29.79 18.37
N TYR A 52 -17.30 -30.59 17.32
CA TYR A 52 -17.76 -31.99 17.27
C TYR A 52 -17.20 -32.86 18.41
N LYS A 53 -15.98 -32.58 18.87
CA LYS A 53 -15.36 -33.32 20.00
C LYS A 53 -15.72 -32.78 21.39
N THR A 54 -16.14 -31.52 21.52
CA THR A 54 -16.59 -30.97 22.81
C THR A 54 -18.05 -31.31 23.07
N THR A 55 -18.89 -31.40 22.02
CA THR A 55 -20.20 -32.05 22.13
C THR A 55 -20.06 -33.54 22.44
N ALA A 56 -18.96 -34.18 21.99
CA ALA A 56 -18.59 -35.51 22.45
C ALA A 56 -18.09 -35.52 23.91
N LEU A 57 -17.53 -34.47 24.49
CA LEU A 57 -17.31 -34.40 25.94
C LEU A 57 -18.64 -34.29 26.72
N LEU A 58 -19.67 -33.72 26.10
CA LEU A 58 -21.03 -33.69 26.65
C LEU A 58 -21.82 -35.00 26.42
N LEU A 59 -21.39 -35.88 25.50
CA LEU A 59 -22.17 -37.04 25.03
C LEU A 59 -21.40 -38.37 24.83
N SER A 60 -20.08 -38.44 25.02
CA SER A 60 -19.28 -39.66 24.76
C SER A 60 -19.13 -40.55 26.00
N ALA A 61 -19.62 -41.77 25.87
CA ALA A 61 -19.48 -42.84 26.84
C ALA A 61 -18.10 -43.52 26.68
N GLY A 62 -17.23 -43.38 27.68
CA GLY A 62 -15.93 -44.05 27.74
C GLY A 62 -15.31 -44.05 29.15
N LYS A 63 -15.74 -45.00 29.99
CA LYS A 63 -15.15 -45.56 31.23
C LYS A 63 -13.82 -44.93 31.73
N THR A 64 -13.62 -44.47 32.96
CA THR A 64 -14.35 -44.49 34.24
C THR A 64 -13.80 -43.38 35.14
N HIS A 65 -14.32 -42.16 35.01
CA HIS A 65 -14.77 -41.34 36.13
C HIS A 65 -16.20 -40.97 35.73
N GLN A 66 -17.18 -41.51 36.46
CA GLN A 66 -18.59 -41.39 36.10
C GLN A 66 -19.04 -39.93 36.22
N PHE A 67 -19.03 -39.21 35.10
CA PHE A 67 -19.95 -38.11 34.88
C PHE A 67 -21.37 -38.70 34.75
N PRO A 68 -22.41 -38.09 35.36
CA PRO A 68 -23.78 -38.52 35.11
C PRO A 68 -24.05 -38.43 33.60
N ALA A 69 -24.47 -39.55 33.02
CA ALA A 69 -24.94 -39.60 31.64
C ALA A 69 -26.12 -38.63 31.50
N ASN A 70 -25.98 -37.63 30.62
CA ASN A 70 -26.89 -36.49 30.44
C ASN A 70 -26.91 -35.49 31.62
N PRO A 71 -26.47 -34.24 31.43
CA PRO A 71 -26.84 -33.13 32.33
C PRO A 71 -28.35 -32.81 32.28
N CYS A 72 -29.10 -33.50 31.41
CA CYS A 72 -30.56 -33.43 31.29
C CYS A 72 -31.26 -34.81 31.44
N GLN A 73 -31.00 -35.56 32.51
CA GLN A 73 -32.05 -36.40 33.10
C GLN A 73 -32.91 -35.50 34.02
N TYR A 74 -33.74 -34.63 33.44
CA TYR A 74 -34.71 -33.83 34.21
C TYR A 74 -36.14 -34.37 34.13
N PHE A 75 -36.34 -35.45 33.39
CA PHE A 75 -37.61 -36.16 33.33
C PHE A 75 -37.56 -37.32 34.32
N ASN A 76 -37.91 -37.05 35.58
CA ASN A 76 -38.15 -38.13 36.55
C ASN A 76 -39.44 -38.88 36.18
N THR A 77 -39.35 -39.72 35.14
CA THR A 77 -40.41 -40.67 34.76
C THR A 77 -39.86 -42.07 34.48
N GLN A 78 -38.84 -42.52 35.21
CA GLN A 78 -38.65 -43.98 35.38
C GLN A 78 -39.67 -44.49 36.41
N VAL A 79 -40.80 -44.98 35.90
CA VAL A 79 -41.63 -45.91 36.65
C VAL A 79 -41.49 -47.28 36.00
N ASP A 80 -40.77 -48.18 36.66
CA ASP A 80 -40.71 -49.60 36.29
C ASP A 80 -42.11 -50.20 36.44
N PHE A 81 -42.86 -50.27 35.34
CA PHE A 81 -44.11 -51.01 35.28
C PHE A 81 -43.85 -52.45 34.82
N ASN A 82 -43.35 -53.30 35.74
CA ASN A 82 -43.48 -54.75 35.62
C ASN A 82 -44.92 -55.18 35.97
N ILE A 83 -45.91 -54.73 35.17
CA ILE A 83 -47.33 -55.10 35.33
C ILE A 83 -47.88 -55.62 33.99
N PRO A 84 -48.56 -56.79 33.97
CA PRO A 84 -49.17 -57.36 32.77
C PRO A 84 -50.19 -56.41 32.11
N PRO A 85 -50.40 -56.48 30.79
CA PRO A 85 -51.08 -55.44 29.99
C PRO A 85 -52.58 -55.23 30.26
N HIS A 86 -53.21 -55.93 31.23
CA HIS A 86 -54.66 -55.93 31.39
C HIS A 86 -55.25 -55.04 32.50
N HIS A 87 -54.46 -54.29 33.29
CA HIS A 87 -54.99 -53.39 34.33
C HIS A 87 -54.26 -52.04 34.47
N LEU A 88 -53.92 -51.37 33.38
CA LEU A 88 -53.39 -49.99 33.44
C LEU A 88 -54.53 -48.95 33.37
N SER A 89 -54.63 -48.10 34.40
CA SER A 89 -55.52 -46.92 34.40
C SER A 89 -55.16 -45.94 33.27
N SER A 90 -56.10 -45.09 32.85
CA SER A 90 -55.87 -44.08 31.80
C SER A 90 -54.62 -43.21 32.07
N ARG A 91 -54.43 -42.81 33.33
CA ARG A 91 -53.24 -42.06 33.80
C ARG A 91 -51.94 -42.85 33.62
N GLN A 92 -51.93 -44.14 33.95
CA GLN A 92 -50.74 -45.00 33.79
C GLN A 92 -50.43 -45.28 32.31
N ARG A 93 -51.44 -45.40 31.43
CA ARG A 93 -51.21 -45.51 29.98
C ARG A 93 -50.56 -44.25 29.39
N LYS A 94 -51.01 -43.06 29.83
CA LYS A 94 -50.42 -41.78 29.41
C LYS A 94 -48.96 -41.65 29.88
N LEU A 95 -48.66 -42.04 31.11
CA LEU A 95 -47.28 -42.06 31.66
C LEU A 95 -46.38 -43.06 30.91
N LYS A 96 -46.87 -44.26 30.63
CA LYS A 96 -46.13 -45.28 29.86
C LYS A 96 -45.84 -44.81 28.42
N LYS A 97 -46.81 -44.17 27.76
CA LYS A 97 -46.60 -43.61 26.41
C LYS A 97 -45.61 -42.44 26.42
N ARG A 98 -45.65 -41.54 27.41
CA ARG A 98 -44.62 -40.49 27.60
C ARG A 98 -43.23 -41.10 27.76
N SER A 99 -43.06 -42.07 28.65
CA SER A 99 -41.77 -42.75 28.87
C SER A 99 -41.24 -43.46 27.62
N GLN A 100 -42.12 -44.08 26.82
CA GLN A 100 -41.74 -44.70 25.54
C GLN A 100 -41.29 -43.68 24.48
N LEU A 101 -41.99 -42.54 24.38
CA LEU A 101 -41.62 -41.46 23.45
C LEU A 101 -40.29 -40.82 23.85
N GLU A 102 -40.09 -40.59 25.14
CA GLU A 102 -38.81 -40.10 25.68
C GLU A 102 -37.67 -41.07 25.38
N ALA A 103 -37.86 -42.37 25.63
CA ALA A 103 -36.86 -43.38 25.31
C ALA A 103 -36.57 -43.45 23.79
N ALA A 104 -37.60 -43.30 22.94
CA ALA A 104 -37.42 -43.24 21.49
C ALA A 104 -36.62 -42.01 21.05
N PHE A 105 -36.87 -40.86 21.67
CA PHE A 105 -36.14 -39.62 21.41
C PHE A 105 -34.66 -39.70 21.85
N GLU A 106 -34.40 -40.19 23.07
CA GLU A 106 -33.03 -40.31 23.59
C GLU A 106 -32.20 -41.42 22.91
N SER A 107 -32.86 -42.44 22.33
CA SER A 107 -32.19 -43.53 21.60
C SER A 107 -32.04 -43.28 20.09
N ALA A 108 -32.59 -42.18 19.58
CA ALA A 108 -32.48 -41.79 18.18
C ALA A 108 -31.01 -41.57 17.79
N LYS A 109 -30.58 -42.19 16.68
CA LYS A 109 -29.19 -42.10 16.22
C LYS A 109 -29.00 -40.96 15.22
N THR A 110 -30.02 -40.68 14.42
CA THR A 110 -30.00 -39.62 13.41
C THR A 110 -30.93 -38.46 13.79
N PRO A 111 -30.70 -37.24 13.25
CA PRO A 111 -31.56 -36.09 13.47
C PRO A 111 -32.99 -36.33 12.97
N GLU A 112 -33.19 -37.07 11.88
CA GLU A 112 -34.52 -37.38 11.35
C GLU A 112 -35.33 -38.28 12.30
N GLU A 113 -34.69 -39.30 12.87
CA GLU A 113 -35.32 -40.15 13.88
C GLU A 113 -35.72 -39.33 15.11
N MET A 114 -34.85 -38.40 15.52
CA MET A 114 -35.09 -37.52 16.66
C MET A 114 -36.23 -36.52 16.40
N ILE A 115 -36.28 -35.92 15.20
CA ILE A 115 -37.36 -35.02 14.78
C ILE A 115 -38.69 -35.77 14.70
N LYS A 116 -38.70 -37.00 14.17
CA LYS A 116 -39.92 -37.82 14.10
C LYS A 116 -40.44 -38.19 15.49
N ALA A 117 -39.55 -38.57 16.42
CA ALA A 117 -39.93 -38.82 17.80
C ALA A 117 -40.47 -37.54 18.46
N PHE A 118 -39.87 -36.40 18.17
CA PHE A 118 -40.29 -35.09 18.67
C PHE A 118 -41.69 -34.68 18.20
N GLU A 119 -42.06 -34.91 16.93
CA GLU A 119 -43.42 -34.66 16.44
C GLU A 119 -44.48 -35.44 17.24
N GLU A 120 -44.20 -36.68 17.65
CA GLU A 120 -45.09 -37.45 18.53
C GLU A 120 -45.12 -36.92 19.98
N MET A 121 -44.02 -36.29 20.44
CA MET A 121 -43.92 -35.69 21.78
C MET A 121 -44.78 -34.43 21.92
N GLU A 122 -45.00 -33.66 20.86
CA GLU A 122 -45.75 -32.38 20.91
C GLU A 122 -47.16 -32.50 21.53
N ALA A 123 -47.81 -33.65 21.36
CA ALA A 123 -49.14 -33.89 21.91
C ALA A 123 -49.15 -34.36 23.39
N HIS A 124 -47.99 -34.69 23.97
CA HIS A 124 -47.89 -35.41 25.24
C HIS A 124 -47.00 -34.73 26.29
N PHE A 125 -46.13 -33.81 25.89
CA PHE A 125 -45.15 -33.12 26.74
C PHE A 125 -45.57 -31.68 27.02
N ASP A 126 -45.08 -31.10 28.11
CA ASP A 126 -45.31 -29.67 28.39
C ASP A 126 -44.39 -28.78 27.55
N GLU A 127 -44.67 -27.47 27.52
CA GLU A 127 -43.88 -26.55 26.69
C GLU A 127 -42.40 -26.56 27.07
N ARG A 128 -42.06 -26.49 28.36
CA ARG A 128 -40.67 -26.44 28.82
C ARG A 128 -39.89 -27.68 28.39
N GLU A 129 -40.52 -28.85 28.50
CA GLU A 129 -39.99 -30.13 28.04
C GLU A 129 -39.74 -30.14 26.53
N LEU A 130 -40.66 -29.59 25.74
CA LEU A 130 -40.51 -29.40 24.30
C LEU A 130 -39.39 -28.40 23.96
N GLY A 131 -39.19 -27.36 24.77
CA GLY A 131 -38.09 -26.41 24.64
C GLY A 131 -36.72 -27.09 24.80
N LEU A 132 -36.58 -27.97 25.80
CA LEU A 132 -35.37 -28.77 26.00
C LEU A 132 -35.13 -29.78 24.86
N ALA A 133 -36.19 -30.42 24.35
CA ALA A 133 -36.09 -31.30 23.19
C ALA A 133 -35.68 -30.53 21.92
N CYS A 134 -36.22 -29.31 21.70
CA CYS A 134 -35.78 -28.42 20.63
C CYS A 134 -34.28 -28.11 20.71
N LEU A 135 -33.77 -27.79 21.90
CA LEU A 135 -32.34 -27.55 22.12
C LEU A 135 -31.51 -28.79 21.77
N LYS A 136 -31.93 -29.99 22.21
CA LYS A 136 -31.23 -31.24 21.89
C LYS A 136 -31.20 -31.53 20.39
N ILE A 137 -32.32 -31.36 19.69
CA ILE A 137 -32.38 -31.49 18.22
C ILE A 137 -31.42 -30.51 17.57
N GLY A 138 -31.47 -29.23 17.96
CA GLY A 138 -30.61 -28.19 17.41
C GLY A 138 -29.12 -28.49 17.59
N LEU A 139 -28.71 -28.97 18.78
CA LEU A 139 -27.32 -29.37 19.06
C LEU A 139 -26.90 -30.58 18.22
N LYS A 140 -27.80 -31.55 18.03
CA LYS A 140 -27.54 -32.74 17.22
C LYS A 140 -27.39 -32.39 15.73
N LEU A 141 -28.24 -31.51 15.20
CA LEU A 141 -28.14 -30.98 13.84
C LEU A 141 -26.83 -30.19 13.62
N ASP A 142 -26.45 -29.32 14.57
CA ASP A 142 -25.16 -28.60 14.54
C ASP A 142 -23.97 -29.57 14.56
N GLN A 143 -24.06 -30.64 15.36
CA GLN A 143 -23.04 -31.71 15.42
C GLN A 143 -22.95 -32.56 14.14
N GLU A 144 -24.00 -32.63 13.32
CA GLU A 144 -23.95 -33.35 12.04
C GLU A 144 -23.64 -32.42 10.86
N GLY A 145 -23.56 -31.10 11.10
CA GLY A 145 -23.28 -30.12 10.07
C GLY A 145 -24.45 -29.93 9.10
N GLU A 146 -25.68 -30.12 9.59
CA GLU A 146 -26.92 -29.95 8.84
C GLU A 146 -27.21 -28.49 8.49
N ASP A 147 -28.27 -28.27 7.69
CA ASP A 147 -28.68 -26.95 7.20
C ASP A 147 -28.86 -25.91 8.34
N PRO A 148 -28.09 -24.79 8.34
CA PRO A 148 -28.17 -23.76 9.37
C PRO A 148 -29.56 -23.19 9.60
N GLU A 149 -30.41 -23.09 8.57
CA GLU A 149 -31.77 -22.56 8.72
C GLU A 149 -32.67 -23.52 9.52
N LYS A 150 -32.49 -24.84 9.36
CA LYS A 150 -33.18 -25.84 10.19
C LYS A 150 -32.75 -25.71 11.65
N ILE A 151 -31.43 -25.60 11.89
CA ILE A 151 -30.90 -25.44 13.24
C ILE A 151 -31.44 -24.15 13.88
N LEU A 152 -31.49 -23.06 13.11
CA LEU A 152 -32.02 -21.77 13.54
C LEU A 152 -33.48 -21.87 14.02
N SER A 153 -34.32 -22.65 13.32
CA SER A 153 -35.73 -22.82 13.67
C SER A 153 -35.91 -23.49 15.05
N PHE A 154 -35.18 -24.58 15.30
CA PHE A 154 -35.22 -25.29 16.59
C PHE A 154 -34.57 -24.46 17.70
N ALA A 155 -33.48 -23.75 17.42
CA ALA A 155 -32.80 -22.89 18.39
C ALA A 155 -33.68 -21.71 18.83
N ASN A 156 -34.38 -21.05 17.90
CA ASN A 156 -35.33 -19.97 18.22
C ASN A 156 -36.53 -20.49 19.01
N ARG A 157 -37.07 -21.66 18.63
CA ARG A 157 -38.17 -22.28 19.38
C ARG A 157 -37.75 -22.63 20.82
N ALA A 158 -36.55 -23.19 20.99
CA ALA A 158 -35.98 -23.43 22.31
C ALA A 158 -35.81 -22.14 23.11
N LEU A 159 -35.31 -21.06 22.50
CA LEU A 159 -35.09 -19.79 23.19
C LEU A 159 -36.42 -19.19 23.67
N ASN A 160 -37.43 -19.11 22.79
CA ASN A 160 -38.73 -18.53 23.11
C ASN A 160 -39.44 -19.23 24.28
N ILE A 161 -39.22 -20.54 24.43
CA ILE A 161 -39.86 -21.32 25.49
C ILE A 161 -39.04 -21.27 26.79
N LEU A 162 -37.72 -21.31 26.69
CA LEU A 162 -36.83 -21.40 27.86
C LEU A 162 -36.47 -20.04 28.47
N ASP A 163 -36.50 -18.94 27.70
CA ASP A 163 -36.13 -17.57 28.10
C ASP A 163 -37.37 -16.74 28.49
N THR A 164 -38.14 -17.20 29.49
CA THR A 164 -39.45 -16.60 29.83
C THR A 164 -39.44 -15.60 30.99
N ASP A 165 -38.39 -15.57 31.83
CA ASP A 165 -38.33 -14.73 33.05
C ASP A 165 -36.97 -14.07 33.32
N ASP A 166 -36.09 -13.91 32.31
CA ASP A 166 -34.69 -13.45 32.48
C ASP A 166 -33.87 -14.33 33.45
N ASN A 167 -34.38 -15.54 33.71
CA ASN A 167 -33.88 -16.46 34.72
C ASN A 167 -32.57 -17.11 34.24
N VAL A 168 -31.51 -16.99 35.04
CA VAL A 168 -30.19 -17.49 34.67
C VAL A 168 -30.21 -19.02 34.70
N SER A 169 -30.07 -19.67 33.54
CA SER A 169 -30.05 -21.12 33.47
C SER A 169 -29.10 -21.65 32.39
N LEU A 170 -28.51 -22.82 32.66
CA LEU A 170 -27.58 -23.48 31.74
C LEU A 170 -28.23 -23.81 30.38
N PRO A 171 -29.49 -24.31 30.29
CA PRO A 171 -30.13 -24.55 29.00
C PRO A 171 -30.29 -23.28 28.15
N VAL A 172 -30.63 -22.13 28.74
CA VAL A 172 -30.72 -20.87 27.99
C VAL A 172 -29.33 -20.46 27.48
N ALA A 173 -28.28 -20.64 28.28
CA ALA A 173 -26.90 -20.38 27.83
C ALA A 173 -26.49 -21.28 26.66
N MET A 174 -26.85 -22.57 26.69
CA MET A 174 -26.61 -23.51 25.60
C MET A 174 -27.39 -23.14 24.33
N THR A 175 -28.64 -22.69 24.46
CA THR A 175 -29.45 -22.20 23.33
C THR A 175 -28.85 -20.95 22.70
N LEU A 176 -28.40 -19.99 23.51
CA LEU A 176 -27.72 -18.79 23.01
C LEU A 176 -26.38 -19.13 22.33
N LYS A 177 -25.62 -20.10 22.88
CA LYS A 177 -24.42 -20.63 22.20
C LYS A 177 -24.78 -21.21 20.83
N LEU A 178 -25.83 -22.02 20.75
CA LEU A 178 -26.30 -22.61 19.50
C LEU A 178 -26.71 -21.54 18.48
N LEU A 179 -27.47 -20.54 18.91
CA LEU A 179 -27.80 -19.38 18.06
C LEU A 179 -26.55 -18.64 17.59
N GLY A 180 -25.54 -18.52 18.44
CA GLY A 180 -24.20 -18.03 18.07
C GLY A 180 -23.57 -18.82 16.92
N SER A 181 -23.47 -20.14 17.08
CA SER A 181 -22.92 -21.08 16.08
C SER A 181 -23.66 -21.00 14.74
N VAL A 182 -24.99 -20.99 14.78
CA VAL A 182 -25.82 -20.94 13.58
C VAL A 182 -25.68 -19.62 12.84
N ASN A 183 -25.70 -18.50 13.56
CA ASN A 183 -25.49 -17.19 12.96
C ASN A 183 -24.07 -17.05 12.38
N TYR A 184 -23.06 -17.67 12.99
CA TYR A 184 -21.74 -17.79 12.40
C TYR A 184 -21.79 -18.57 11.06
N GLY A 185 -22.46 -19.72 11.02
CA GLY A 185 -22.67 -20.50 9.78
C GLY A 185 -23.40 -19.71 8.67
N LEU A 186 -24.38 -18.89 9.05
CA LEU A 186 -25.13 -17.99 8.16
C LEU A 186 -24.37 -16.69 7.81
N LYS A 187 -23.15 -16.50 8.33
CA LYS A 187 -22.34 -15.28 8.19
C LYS A 187 -23.01 -14.01 8.77
N ARG A 188 -23.94 -14.18 9.71
CA ARG A 188 -24.57 -13.10 10.50
C ARG A 188 -23.75 -12.83 11.76
N PHE A 189 -22.51 -12.39 11.60
CA PHE A 189 -21.54 -12.36 12.69
C PHE A 189 -21.93 -11.42 13.85
N ASN A 190 -22.55 -10.28 13.56
CA ASN A 190 -23.01 -9.34 14.60
C ASN A 190 -24.08 -9.95 15.50
N ASP A 191 -25.07 -10.63 14.90
CA ASP A 191 -26.13 -11.32 15.64
C ASP A 191 -25.54 -12.45 16.49
N GLY A 192 -24.65 -13.25 15.88
CA GLY A 192 -23.94 -14.33 16.57
C GLY A 192 -23.15 -13.83 17.78
N LEU A 193 -22.42 -12.72 17.63
CA LEU A 193 -21.65 -12.09 18.70
C LEU A 193 -22.56 -11.57 19.83
N GLY A 194 -23.74 -11.06 19.50
CA GLY A 194 -24.77 -10.67 20.48
C GLY A 194 -25.20 -11.85 21.36
N TYR A 195 -25.61 -12.96 20.73
CA TYR A 195 -26.03 -14.17 21.43
C TYR A 195 -24.90 -14.78 22.28
N LEU A 196 -23.69 -14.89 21.74
CA LEU A 196 -22.53 -15.45 22.44
C LEU A 196 -22.11 -14.60 23.66
N ASN A 197 -22.17 -13.27 23.56
CA ASN A 197 -21.90 -12.41 24.72
C ASN A 197 -22.99 -12.53 25.79
N LYS A 198 -24.27 -12.68 25.42
CA LYS A 198 -25.35 -12.96 26.39
C LYS A 198 -25.11 -14.32 27.06
N ALA A 199 -24.73 -15.35 26.30
CA ALA A 199 -24.39 -16.68 26.82
C ALA A 199 -23.23 -16.62 27.82
N LYS A 200 -22.12 -15.96 27.47
CA LYS A 200 -20.94 -15.78 28.33
C LYS A 200 -21.33 -15.12 29.66
N LYS A 201 -22.03 -13.98 29.62
CA LYS A 201 -22.48 -13.26 30.83
C LYS A 201 -23.37 -14.11 31.74
N MET A 202 -24.19 -14.99 31.18
CA MET A 202 -25.01 -15.90 31.99
C MET A 202 -24.16 -17.01 32.62
N LEU A 203 -23.22 -17.59 31.89
CA LEU A 203 -22.33 -18.62 32.42
C LEU A 203 -21.42 -18.07 33.53
N ASP A 204 -20.91 -16.84 33.38
CA ASP A 204 -20.14 -16.17 34.42
C ASP A 204 -20.99 -15.98 35.70
N ARG A 205 -22.25 -15.55 35.57
CA ARG A 205 -23.19 -15.46 36.71
C ARG A 205 -23.48 -16.81 37.38
N LEU A 206 -23.66 -17.88 36.59
CA LEU A 206 -23.87 -19.23 37.13
C LEU A 206 -22.66 -19.74 37.95
N LEU A 207 -21.45 -19.36 37.54
CA LEU A 207 -20.23 -19.67 38.29
C LEU A 207 -20.14 -18.88 39.61
N GLU A 208 -20.57 -17.62 39.61
CA GLU A 208 -20.59 -16.76 40.81
C GLU A 208 -21.65 -17.20 41.82
N GLU A 209 -22.85 -17.55 41.36
CA GLU A 209 -23.99 -17.95 42.20
C GLU A 209 -23.87 -19.38 42.76
N GLY A 210 -23.07 -20.25 42.10
CA GLY A 210 -22.88 -21.64 42.51
C GLY A 210 -24.12 -22.52 42.34
N SER A 211 -25.09 -22.10 41.52
CA SER A 211 -26.38 -22.76 41.32
C SER A 211 -26.33 -24.00 40.43
N CYS A 212 -25.24 -24.20 39.69
CA CYS A 212 -24.97 -25.38 38.84
C CYS A 212 -23.57 -25.94 39.11
N SER A 213 -23.35 -27.22 38.79
CA SER A 213 -22.03 -27.83 38.88
C SER A 213 -21.04 -27.09 38.00
N VAL A 214 -19.90 -26.72 38.56
CA VAL A 214 -18.80 -26.07 37.82
C VAL A 214 -18.33 -26.93 36.65
N ASP A 215 -18.37 -28.26 36.81
CA ASP A 215 -17.97 -29.22 35.78
C ASP A 215 -18.97 -29.30 34.62
N ASP A 216 -20.23 -28.90 34.82
CA ASP A 216 -21.23 -28.78 33.75
C ASP A 216 -21.14 -27.43 33.03
N ILE A 217 -20.74 -26.36 33.74
CA ILE A 217 -20.64 -25.00 33.19
C ILE A 217 -19.39 -24.84 32.31
N ARG A 218 -18.22 -25.32 32.77
CA ARG A 218 -16.92 -25.14 32.10
C ARG A 218 -16.90 -25.60 30.63
N PRO A 219 -17.43 -26.78 30.24
CA PRO A 219 -17.50 -27.20 28.84
C PRO A 219 -18.29 -26.23 27.96
N VAL A 220 -19.42 -25.72 28.46
CA VAL A 220 -20.28 -24.77 27.73
C VAL A 220 -19.58 -23.42 27.62
N LEU A 221 -18.93 -22.95 28.70
CA LEU A 221 -18.15 -21.72 28.68
C LEU A 221 -16.97 -21.82 27.71
N HIS A 222 -16.24 -22.93 27.68
CA HIS A 222 -15.21 -23.17 26.67
C HIS A 222 -15.78 -23.09 25.26
N ALA A 223 -16.92 -23.74 25.00
CA ALA A 223 -17.54 -23.72 23.67
C ALA A 223 -17.97 -22.30 23.26
N VAL A 224 -18.51 -21.50 24.19
CA VAL A 224 -18.86 -20.09 23.95
C VAL A 224 -17.63 -19.25 23.65
N GLN A 225 -16.54 -19.41 24.41
CA GLN A 225 -15.29 -18.70 24.20
C GLN A 225 -14.67 -19.05 22.84
N LEU A 226 -14.72 -20.32 22.46
CA LEU A 226 -14.22 -20.78 21.16
C LEU A 226 -15.03 -20.18 20.01
N GLU A 227 -16.37 -20.17 20.11
CA GLU A 227 -17.21 -19.54 19.07
C GLU A 227 -17.06 -18.02 19.03
N LEU A 228 -16.81 -17.37 20.17
CA LEU A 228 -16.44 -15.96 20.21
C LEU A 228 -15.12 -15.72 19.47
N ALA A 229 -14.10 -16.56 19.69
CA ALA A 229 -12.84 -16.49 18.97
C ALA A 229 -13.04 -16.67 17.46
N ASN A 230 -13.78 -17.69 17.04
CA ASN A 230 -14.10 -17.97 15.64
C ASN A 230 -14.82 -16.79 14.98
N THR A 231 -15.89 -16.28 15.62
CA THR A 231 -16.69 -15.18 15.12
C THR A 231 -15.86 -13.90 15.00
N LYS A 232 -15.09 -13.56 16.03
CA LYS A 232 -14.19 -12.39 16.00
C LYS A 232 -13.13 -12.51 14.92
N THR A 233 -12.56 -13.70 14.73
CA THR A 233 -11.58 -13.96 13.66
C THR A 233 -12.20 -13.79 12.27
N ALA A 234 -13.41 -14.31 12.06
CA ALA A 234 -14.14 -14.15 10.80
C ALA A 234 -14.53 -12.69 10.49
N MET A 235 -14.69 -11.87 11.54
CA MET A 235 -14.88 -10.42 11.45
C MET A 235 -13.57 -9.62 11.35
N GLY A 236 -12.41 -10.28 11.23
CA GLY A 236 -11.11 -9.61 11.16
C GLY A 236 -10.50 -9.21 12.52
N ARG A 237 -11.28 -9.24 13.63
CA ARG A 237 -10.91 -8.84 15.00
C ARG A 237 -10.02 -9.86 15.71
N ARG A 238 -8.84 -10.13 15.15
CA ARG A 238 -7.92 -11.20 15.59
C ARG A 238 -7.35 -10.97 17.00
N GLU A 239 -7.05 -9.73 17.35
CA GLU A 239 -6.52 -9.41 18.69
C GLU A 239 -7.52 -9.76 19.79
N GLU A 240 -8.79 -9.43 19.59
CA GLU A 240 -9.85 -9.79 20.54
C GLU A 240 -10.12 -11.29 20.58
N ALA A 241 -9.85 -12.01 19.49
CA ALA A 241 -10.01 -13.46 19.44
C ALA A 241 -8.98 -14.17 20.34
N LEU A 242 -7.75 -13.64 20.44
CA LEU A 242 -6.68 -14.19 21.29
C LEU A 242 -7.09 -14.30 22.75
N GLU A 243 -7.78 -13.28 23.28
CA GLU A 243 -8.25 -13.30 24.66
C GLU A 243 -9.20 -14.49 24.91
N ASN A 244 -10.11 -14.76 23.98
CA ASN A 244 -11.03 -15.90 24.13
C ASN A 244 -10.29 -17.24 23.95
N LEU A 245 -9.28 -17.32 23.08
CA LEU A 245 -8.45 -18.53 22.93
C LEU A 245 -7.60 -18.82 24.17
N LYS A 246 -7.05 -17.79 24.81
CA LYS A 246 -6.38 -17.93 26.12
C LYS A 246 -7.35 -18.48 27.16
N LYS A 247 -8.58 -17.93 27.22
CA LYS A 247 -9.62 -18.45 28.10
C LYS A 247 -10.00 -19.90 27.77
N CYS A 248 -10.04 -20.28 26.50
CA CYS A 248 -10.24 -21.68 26.11
C CYS A 248 -9.13 -22.58 26.67
N LEU A 249 -7.87 -22.17 26.57
CA LEU A 249 -6.75 -22.93 27.12
C LEU A 249 -6.83 -23.03 28.65
N GLU A 250 -7.07 -21.92 29.35
CA GLU A 250 -7.25 -21.88 30.81
C GLU A 250 -8.35 -22.85 31.26
N ILE A 251 -9.50 -22.86 30.59
CA ILE A 251 -10.61 -23.77 30.94
C ILE A 251 -10.22 -25.23 30.70
N LYS A 252 -9.52 -25.54 29.61
CA LYS A 252 -9.05 -26.91 29.34
C LYS A 252 -8.06 -27.40 30.38
N GLU A 253 -7.15 -26.55 30.85
CA GLU A 253 -6.19 -26.89 31.91
C GLU A 253 -6.88 -27.23 33.24
N LEU A 254 -8.06 -26.64 33.50
CA LEU A 254 -8.87 -26.97 34.67
C LEU A 254 -9.65 -28.29 34.52
N MET A 255 -9.83 -28.80 33.30
CA MET A 255 -10.67 -29.96 32.99
C MET A 255 -9.88 -31.22 32.60
N LEU A 256 -8.66 -31.07 32.11
CA LEU A 256 -7.86 -32.14 31.51
C LEU A 256 -6.51 -32.29 32.21
N GLU A 257 -5.87 -33.46 32.05
CA GLU A 257 -4.49 -33.66 32.48
C GLU A 257 -3.55 -32.68 31.77
N ASN A 258 -2.61 -32.09 32.53
CA ASN A 258 -1.70 -31.04 32.05
C ASN A 258 -0.82 -31.46 30.87
N ASP A 259 -0.58 -32.76 30.69
CA ASP A 259 0.25 -33.35 29.64
C ASP A 259 -0.59 -34.12 28.60
N SER A 260 -1.90 -33.87 28.55
CA SER A 260 -2.79 -34.45 27.54
C SER A 260 -2.52 -33.89 26.13
N ARG A 261 -2.80 -34.70 25.12
CA ARG A 261 -2.63 -34.32 23.70
C ARG A 261 -3.48 -33.11 23.33
N GLU A 262 -4.66 -32.99 23.93
CA GLU A 262 -5.59 -31.88 23.73
C GLU A 262 -5.03 -30.55 24.25
N ILE A 263 -4.29 -30.56 25.36
CA ILE A 263 -3.57 -29.38 25.86
C ILE A 263 -2.42 -29.02 24.92
N GLY A 264 -1.67 -29.99 24.43
CA GLY A 264 -0.63 -29.77 23.40
C GLY A 264 -1.19 -29.11 22.14
N ASN A 265 -2.29 -29.63 21.60
CA ASN A 265 -2.97 -29.03 20.44
C ASN A 265 -3.46 -27.60 20.74
N SER A 266 -4.05 -27.36 21.91
CA SER A 266 -4.58 -26.04 22.28
C SER A 266 -3.46 -24.99 22.46
N ASN A 267 -2.29 -25.42 22.95
CA ASN A 267 -1.09 -24.57 23.00
C ASN A 267 -0.59 -24.23 21.59
N ARG A 268 -0.56 -25.20 20.66
CA ARG A 268 -0.21 -24.91 19.26
C ARG A 268 -1.22 -23.95 18.63
N ASP A 269 -2.52 -24.20 18.78
CA ASP A 269 -3.58 -23.35 18.23
C ASP A 269 -3.47 -21.90 18.73
N LEU A 270 -3.17 -21.71 20.02
CA LEU A 270 -2.93 -20.37 20.59
C LEU A 270 -1.63 -19.74 20.07
N ALA A 271 -0.56 -20.51 19.91
CA ALA A 271 0.68 -20.03 19.29
C ALA A 271 0.47 -19.60 17.83
N GLU A 272 -0.29 -20.36 17.04
CA GLU A 272 -0.67 -19.99 15.68
C GLU A 272 -1.49 -18.70 15.63
N ALA A 273 -2.43 -18.54 16.57
CA ALA A 273 -3.20 -17.31 16.68
C ALA A 273 -2.31 -16.10 16.99
N TYR A 274 -1.33 -16.26 17.88
CA TYR A 274 -0.35 -15.21 18.20
C TYR A 274 0.55 -14.87 17.01
N VAL A 275 0.98 -15.88 16.25
CA VAL A 275 1.70 -15.68 14.98
C VAL A 275 0.85 -14.91 13.97
N ALA A 276 -0.47 -15.18 13.90
CA ALA A 276 -1.38 -14.49 12.98
C ALA A 276 -1.59 -13.00 13.30
N VAL A 277 -1.29 -12.55 14.53
CA VAL A 277 -1.21 -11.12 14.89
C VAL A 277 0.22 -10.59 14.96
N LEU A 278 1.19 -11.36 14.44
CA LEU A 278 2.61 -11.00 14.38
C LEU A 278 3.28 -10.82 15.76
N ASN A 279 2.71 -11.41 16.82
CA ASN A 279 3.29 -11.38 18.16
C ASN A 279 4.06 -12.67 18.46
N PHE A 280 5.25 -12.76 17.88
CA PHE A 280 6.11 -13.95 17.95
C PHE A 280 6.67 -14.22 19.34
N ARG A 281 6.92 -13.16 20.13
CA ARG A 281 7.46 -13.28 21.49
C ARG A 281 6.48 -14.02 22.41
N ASP A 282 5.21 -13.67 22.35
CA ASP A 282 4.18 -14.36 23.12
C ASP A 282 3.82 -15.72 22.53
N ALA A 283 3.95 -15.93 21.21
CA ALA A 283 3.72 -17.22 20.57
C ALA A 283 4.71 -18.31 21.04
N LEU A 284 5.98 -17.93 21.24
CA LEU A 284 7.09 -18.84 21.54
C LEU A 284 6.83 -19.77 22.75
N PRO A 285 6.46 -19.29 23.96
CA PRO A 285 6.25 -20.16 25.12
C PRO A 285 5.13 -21.18 24.89
N TYR A 286 4.04 -20.82 24.21
CA TYR A 286 2.96 -21.76 23.90
C TYR A 286 3.41 -22.82 22.89
N CYS A 287 4.17 -22.44 21.86
CA CYS A 287 4.68 -23.40 20.88
C CYS A 287 5.69 -24.38 21.50
N LEU A 288 6.58 -23.90 22.37
CA LEU A 288 7.51 -24.75 23.11
C LEU A 288 6.76 -25.74 24.02
N ARG A 289 5.72 -25.28 24.73
CA ARG A 289 4.88 -26.14 25.57
C ARG A 289 4.14 -27.20 24.75
N ALA A 290 3.60 -26.84 23.59
CA ALA A 290 2.99 -27.80 22.66
C ALA A 290 3.98 -28.88 22.24
N LEU A 291 5.18 -28.45 21.82
CA LEU A 291 6.26 -29.35 21.41
C LEU A 291 6.67 -30.31 22.53
N ASP A 292 6.82 -29.82 23.76
CA ASP A 292 7.23 -30.65 24.90
C ASP A 292 6.17 -31.71 25.24
N ILE A 293 4.89 -31.32 25.25
CA ILE A 293 3.77 -32.25 25.48
C ILE A 293 3.71 -33.31 24.37
N HIS A 294 3.75 -32.90 23.10
CA HIS A 294 3.68 -33.84 21.99
C HIS A 294 4.91 -34.76 21.92
N LYS A 295 6.11 -34.27 22.23
CA LYS A 295 7.30 -35.12 22.33
C LYS A 295 7.20 -36.13 23.46
N ALA A 296 6.71 -35.71 24.64
CA ALA A 296 6.58 -36.60 25.80
C ALA A 296 5.56 -37.72 25.56
N ARG A 297 4.41 -37.41 24.95
CA ARG A 297 3.33 -38.39 24.73
C ARG A 297 3.46 -39.20 23.45
N LEU A 298 3.98 -38.62 22.37
CA LEU A 298 3.98 -39.22 21.02
C LEU A 298 5.39 -39.56 20.50
N GLY A 299 6.44 -39.13 21.20
CA GLY A 299 7.84 -39.29 20.77
C GLY A 299 8.27 -38.29 19.70
N ASN A 300 9.54 -38.37 19.29
CA ASN A 300 10.14 -37.41 18.36
C ASN A 300 9.71 -37.57 16.89
N ASN A 301 9.13 -38.72 16.51
CA ASN A 301 8.77 -39.05 15.13
C ASN A 301 7.24 -39.05 14.94
N SER A 302 6.55 -38.00 15.39
CA SER A 302 5.11 -37.81 15.21
C SER A 302 4.83 -36.60 14.32
N VAL A 303 3.69 -36.62 13.62
CA VAL A 303 3.25 -35.54 12.74
C VAL A 303 3.03 -34.25 13.53
N GLU A 304 2.52 -34.34 14.76
CA GLU A 304 2.36 -33.21 15.68
C GLU A 304 3.70 -32.53 15.99
N VAL A 305 4.73 -33.30 16.32
CA VAL A 305 6.07 -32.76 16.59
C VAL A 305 6.65 -32.10 15.34
N ALA A 306 6.39 -32.66 14.15
CA ALA A 306 6.80 -32.03 12.90
C ALA A 306 6.11 -30.66 12.70
N HIS A 307 4.82 -30.56 12.98
CA HIS A 307 4.06 -29.31 12.87
C HIS A 307 4.50 -28.27 13.90
N ASP A 308 4.70 -28.66 15.16
CA ASP A 308 5.17 -27.74 16.20
C ASP A 308 6.56 -27.19 15.87
N ARG A 309 7.47 -28.04 15.37
CA ARG A 309 8.81 -27.59 14.91
C ARG A 309 8.74 -26.65 13.71
N ARG A 310 7.81 -26.88 12.78
CA ARG A 310 7.59 -25.96 11.66
C ARG A 310 7.09 -24.61 12.16
N LEU A 311 6.17 -24.60 13.13
CA LEU A 311 5.68 -23.38 13.77
C LEU A 311 6.78 -22.64 14.54
N LEU A 312 7.66 -23.34 15.26
CA LEU A 312 8.86 -22.74 15.84
C LEU A 312 9.76 -22.13 14.76
N GLY A 313 9.90 -22.78 13.61
CA GLY A 313 10.61 -22.21 12.45
C GLY A 313 10.05 -20.86 12.02
N ILE A 314 8.73 -20.71 11.99
CA ILE A 314 8.04 -19.45 11.67
C ILE A 314 8.28 -18.41 12.77
N ILE A 315 8.09 -18.80 14.04
CA ILE A 315 8.27 -17.91 15.20
C ILE A 315 9.70 -17.37 15.25
N TYR A 316 10.71 -18.23 15.11
CA TYR A 316 12.11 -17.81 15.09
C TYR A 316 12.44 -16.96 13.86
N THR A 317 11.80 -17.20 12.71
CA THR A 317 11.96 -16.32 11.53
C THR A 317 11.40 -14.93 11.81
N GLY A 318 10.22 -14.82 12.42
CA GLY A 318 9.62 -13.54 12.83
C GLY A 318 10.39 -12.81 13.93
N MET A 319 11.21 -13.53 14.70
CA MET A 319 12.14 -12.98 15.70
C MET A 319 13.55 -12.70 15.15
N ASP A 320 13.77 -12.85 13.83
CA ASP A 320 15.08 -12.68 13.17
C ASP A 320 16.16 -13.70 13.61
N GLU A 321 15.75 -14.81 14.24
CA GLU A 321 16.64 -15.90 14.69
C GLU A 321 16.73 -17.02 13.62
N HIS A 322 17.17 -16.65 12.41
CA HIS A 322 17.12 -17.53 11.23
C HIS A 322 17.91 -18.85 11.35
N GLU A 323 18.95 -18.91 12.18
CA GLU A 323 19.70 -20.14 12.44
C GLU A 323 18.88 -21.16 13.23
N LYS A 324 18.21 -20.72 14.31
CA LYS A 324 17.31 -21.58 15.08
C LYS A 324 16.11 -22.00 14.25
N ALA A 325 15.58 -21.08 13.43
CA ALA A 325 14.49 -21.38 12.50
C ALA A 325 14.85 -22.53 11.54
N LEU A 326 16.04 -22.44 10.92
CA LEU A 326 16.53 -23.45 9.99
C LEU A 326 16.76 -24.80 10.68
N GLU A 327 17.29 -24.81 11.90
CA GLU A 327 17.47 -26.04 12.68
C GLU A 327 16.13 -26.73 12.95
N GLN A 328 15.11 -25.99 13.44
CA GLN A 328 13.80 -26.57 13.70
C GLN A 328 13.13 -27.09 12.43
N ASN A 329 13.25 -26.34 11.32
CA ASN A 329 12.71 -26.76 10.04
C ASN A 329 13.36 -28.06 9.53
N GLN A 330 14.69 -28.18 9.61
CA GLN A 330 15.40 -29.42 9.23
C GLN A 330 14.97 -30.63 10.07
N LEU A 331 14.69 -30.42 11.36
CA LEU A 331 14.18 -31.46 12.24
C LEU A 331 12.74 -31.86 11.86
N SER A 332 11.92 -30.91 11.44
CA SER A 332 10.58 -31.19 10.88
C SER A 332 10.66 -31.99 9.58
N GLN A 333 11.52 -31.60 8.63
CA GLN A 333 11.71 -32.31 7.36
C GLN A 333 12.06 -33.79 7.54
N LYS A 334 12.90 -34.12 8.52
CA LYS A 334 13.26 -35.53 8.83
C LYS A 334 12.01 -36.35 9.18
N VAL A 335 11.11 -35.81 10.00
CA VAL A 335 9.87 -36.49 10.39
C VAL A 335 8.93 -36.60 9.20
N LEU A 336 8.71 -35.51 8.46
CA LEU A 336 7.81 -35.50 7.28
C LEU A 336 8.25 -36.50 6.21
N LYS A 337 9.57 -36.61 5.98
CA LYS A 337 10.16 -37.59 5.06
C LYS A 337 9.91 -39.03 5.53
N ASN A 338 10.07 -39.31 6.82
CA ASN A 338 9.82 -40.65 7.38
C ASN A 338 8.35 -41.08 7.22
N TRP A 339 7.42 -40.13 7.29
CA TRP A 339 5.98 -40.37 7.16
C TRP A 339 5.47 -40.31 5.70
N GLY A 340 6.33 -40.03 4.73
CA GLY A 340 5.95 -39.96 3.31
C GLY A 340 5.03 -38.77 2.97
N LEU A 341 5.01 -37.72 3.79
CA LEU A 341 4.18 -36.54 3.60
C LEU A 341 4.82 -35.56 2.59
N ASN A 342 4.81 -35.95 1.31
CA ASN A 342 5.57 -35.25 0.26
C ASN A 342 5.17 -33.78 0.07
N SER A 343 3.88 -33.43 0.18
CA SER A 343 3.44 -32.03 0.02
C SER A 343 3.99 -31.13 1.13
N ASP A 344 3.89 -31.57 2.39
CA ASP A 344 4.39 -30.83 3.54
C ASP A 344 5.91 -30.76 3.54
N LEU A 345 6.58 -31.83 3.08
CA LEU A 345 8.03 -31.87 2.92
C LEU A 345 8.50 -30.82 1.90
N LEU A 346 7.90 -30.75 0.71
CA LEU A 346 8.26 -29.76 -0.31
C LEU A 346 8.10 -28.34 0.22
N ARG A 347 7.06 -28.09 1.02
CA ARG A 347 6.83 -26.79 1.65
C ARG A 347 7.91 -26.46 2.68
N ALA A 348 8.26 -27.41 3.54
CA ALA A 348 9.34 -27.24 4.50
C ALA A 348 10.70 -27.00 3.81
N GLU A 349 10.95 -27.61 2.66
CA GLU A 349 12.16 -27.36 1.85
C GLU A 349 12.20 -25.94 1.27
N ILE A 350 11.07 -25.40 0.82
CA ILE A 350 10.95 -23.99 0.38
C ILE A 350 11.21 -23.05 1.57
N ASP A 351 10.63 -23.34 2.73
CA ASP A 351 10.84 -22.55 3.96
C ASP A 351 12.31 -22.54 4.37
N ALA A 352 12.98 -23.70 4.34
CA ALA A 352 14.42 -23.78 4.60
C ALA A 352 15.25 -22.97 3.59
N ALA A 353 14.87 -22.98 2.31
CA ALA A 353 15.54 -22.17 1.29
C ALA A 353 15.36 -20.66 1.56
N ASN A 354 14.19 -20.23 2.05
CA ASN A 354 13.95 -18.84 2.43
C ASN A 354 14.75 -18.44 3.69
N MET A 355 14.85 -19.32 4.69
CA MET A 355 15.71 -19.11 5.85
C MET A 355 17.19 -19.00 5.45
N GLN A 356 17.64 -19.80 4.47
CA GLN A 356 18.99 -19.71 3.92
C GLN A 356 19.25 -18.39 3.17
N ILE A 357 18.26 -17.87 2.44
CA ILE A 357 18.37 -16.54 1.80
C ILE A 357 18.58 -15.47 2.86
N ALA A 358 17.80 -15.50 3.95
CA ALA A 358 17.93 -14.53 5.04
C ALA A 358 19.32 -14.59 5.72
N LEU A 359 19.92 -15.78 5.79
CA LEU A 359 21.29 -15.99 6.27
C LEU A 359 22.39 -15.64 5.23
N GLY A 360 22.03 -15.10 4.07
CA GLY A 360 22.97 -14.79 2.98
C GLY A 360 23.52 -16.02 2.24
N ARG A 361 22.96 -17.21 2.48
CA ARG A 361 23.39 -18.50 1.90
C ARG A 361 22.70 -18.78 0.56
N TYR A 362 22.82 -17.86 -0.39
CA TYR A 362 22.05 -17.86 -1.64
C TYR A 362 22.27 -19.09 -2.52
N GLU A 363 23.52 -19.56 -2.67
CA GLU A 363 23.83 -20.74 -3.51
C GLU A 363 23.22 -22.03 -2.93
N ALA A 364 23.27 -22.19 -1.60
CA ALA A 364 22.62 -23.32 -0.92
C ALA A 364 21.11 -23.29 -1.15
N SER A 365 20.49 -22.12 -1.02
CA SER A 365 19.06 -21.91 -1.27
C SER A 365 18.67 -22.28 -2.70
N ILE A 366 19.41 -21.78 -3.71
CA ILE A 366 19.16 -22.08 -5.12
C ILE A 366 19.28 -23.59 -5.39
N ASN A 367 20.24 -24.27 -4.78
CA ASN A 367 20.41 -25.71 -4.93
C ASN A 367 19.23 -26.49 -4.33
N THR A 368 18.76 -26.13 -3.14
CA THR A 368 17.54 -26.69 -2.54
C THR A 368 16.35 -26.47 -3.47
N LEU A 369 16.12 -25.23 -3.91
CA LEU A 369 14.99 -24.86 -4.77
C LEU A 369 15.00 -25.59 -6.12
N LYS A 370 16.18 -25.83 -6.72
CA LYS A 370 16.30 -26.66 -7.93
C LYS A 370 15.84 -28.11 -7.70
N GLY A 371 16.08 -28.66 -6.52
CA GLY A 371 15.59 -30.00 -6.15
C GLY A 371 14.06 -30.03 -6.03
N VAL A 372 13.47 -29.02 -5.38
CA VAL A 372 12.01 -28.90 -5.22
C VAL A 372 11.34 -28.69 -6.58
N VAL A 373 11.89 -27.80 -7.42
CA VAL A 373 11.29 -27.43 -8.71
C VAL A 373 11.11 -28.66 -9.63
N GLN A 374 12.03 -29.64 -9.58
CA GLN A 374 11.97 -30.86 -10.38
C GLN A 374 10.86 -31.82 -9.94
N GLN A 375 10.42 -31.73 -8.69
CA GLN A 375 9.38 -32.59 -8.10
C GLN A 375 7.98 -31.96 -8.20
N THR A 376 7.87 -30.69 -8.56
CA THR A 376 6.60 -29.96 -8.71
C THR A 376 6.04 -30.01 -10.13
N GLU A 377 4.73 -30.17 -10.26
CA GLU A 377 4.04 -30.06 -11.55
C GLU A 377 4.11 -28.63 -12.11
N LYS A 378 4.14 -28.49 -13.45
CA LYS A 378 4.41 -27.21 -14.13
C LYS A 378 3.41 -26.11 -13.83
N ASP A 379 2.13 -26.43 -13.65
CA ASP A 379 1.06 -25.46 -13.34
C ASP A 379 0.63 -25.51 -11.85
N SER A 380 1.44 -26.12 -10.97
CA SER A 380 1.14 -26.19 -9.53
C SER A 380 1.44 -24.88 -8.78
N GLU A 381 0.76 -24.66 -7.66
CA GLU A 381 1.09 -23.52 -6.76
C GLU A 381 2.51 -23.66 -6.19
N ASN A 382 2.89 -24.87 -5.80
CA ASN A 382 4.24 -25.14 -5.29
C ASN A 382 5.31 -24.74 -6.31
N ARG A 383 5.07 -24.93 -7.61
CA ARG A 383 5.96 -24.45 -8.67
C ARG A 383 6.09 -22.93 -8.68
N ALA A 384 4.98 -22.19 -8.52
CA ALA A 384 5.02 -20.73 -8.42
C ALA A 384 5.81 -20.27 -7.17
N LEU A 385 5.57 -20.89 -6.01
CA LEU A 385 6.27 -20.56 -4.75
C LEU A 385 7.79 -20.79 -4.83
N VAL A 386 8.21 -21.89 -5.43
CA VAL A 386 9.64 -22.18 -5.65
C VAL A 386 10.25 -21.13 -6.58
N LEU A 387 9.56 -20.73 -7.64
CA LEU A 387 10.04 -19.70 -8.57
C LEU A 387 10.14 -18.32 -7.90
N ILE A 388 9.20 -17.96 -7.03
CA ILE A 388 9.23 -16.71 -6.25
C ILE A 388 10.44 -16.73 -5.29
N SER A 389 10.63 -17.82 -4.56
CA SER A 389 11.77 -17.97 -3.63
C SER A 389 13.11 -17.96 -4.38
N MET A 390 13.17 -18.57 -5.57
CA MET A 390 14.35 -18.54 -6.42
C MET A 390 14.62 -17.14 -6.98
N ALA A 391 13.58 -16.41 -7.35
CA ALA A 391 13.69 -15.01 -7.76
C ALA A 391 14.26 -14.13 -6.64
N LYS A 392 13.83 -14.36 -5.40
CA LYS A 392 14.36 -13.68 -4.20
C LYS A 392 15.85 -13.97 -3.99
N ALA A 393 16.28 -15.22 -4.11
CA ALA A 393 17.70 -15.58 -4.01
C ALA A 393 18.53 -14.92 -5.13
N LEU A 394 18.05 -14.97 -6.38
CA LEU A 394 18.72 -14.37 -7.54
C LEU A 394 18.77 -12.84 -7.46
N GLY A 395 17.71 -12.20 -6.98
CA GLY A 395 17.64 -10.76 -6.78
C GLY A 395 18.67 -10.26 -5.78
N ASN A 396 18.87 -10.99 -4.67
CA ASN A 396 19.92 -10.68 -3.68
C ASN A 396 21.35 -10.90 -4.22
N GLN A 397 21.51 -11.69 -5.28
CA GLN A 397 22.77 -11.81 -6.04
C GLN A 397 22.89 -10.78 -7.17
N GLU A 398 21.99 -9.80 -7.26
CA GLU A 398 21.89 -8.80 -8.34
C GLU A 398 21.68 -9.41 -9.74
N LYS A 399 21.24 -10.67 -9.83
CA LYS A 399 20.88 -11.35 -11.08
C LYS A 399 19.44 -11.03 -11.48
N PHE A 400 19.16 -9.74 -11.71
CA PHE A 400 17.80 -9.22 -11.89
C PHE A 400 17.08 -9.77 -13.13
N SER A 401 17.79 -10.07 -14.22
CA SER A 401 17.19 -10.67 -15.41
C SER A 401 16.59 -12.06 -15.14
N ASP A 402 17.32 -12.89 -14.41
CA ASP A 402 16.90 -14.25 -14.08
C ASP A 402 15.81 -14.23 -13.00
N SER A 403 15.94 -13.31 -12.03
CA SER A 403 14.91 -13.04 -11.03
C SER A 403 13.57 -12.67 -11.68
N LYS A 404 13.58 -11.68 -12.58
CA LYS A 404 12.39 -11.24 -13.33
C LYS A 404 11.74 -12.37 -14.13
N ARG A 405 12.55 -13.18 -14.82
CA ARG A 405 12.06 -14.34 -15.57
C ARG A 405 11.34 -15.34 -14.66
N CYS A 406 11.85 -15.60 -13.46
CA CYS A 406 11.20 -16.47 -12.49
C CYS A 406 9.85 -15.90 -12.03
N LEU A 407 9.79 -14.59 -11.76
CA LEU A 407 8.56 -13.91 -11.34
C LEU A 407 7.50 -13.90 -12.45
N GLU A 408 7.89 -13.68 -13.71
CA GLU A 408 6.98 -13.70 -14.87
C GLU A 408 6.33 -15.08 -15.05
N ILE A 409 7.12 -16.15 -14.92
CA ILE A 409 6.60 -17.53 -14.97
C ILE A 409 5.67 -17.79 -13.78
N ALA A 410 6.06 -17.40 -12.56
CA ALA A 410 5.24 -17.56 -11.38
C ALA A 410 3.90 -16.83 -11.52
N SER A 411 3.92 -15.59 -12.03
CA SER A 411 2.72 -14.78 -12.26
C SER A 411 1.79 -15.44 -13.28
N GLY A 412 2.33 -15.96 -14.38
CA GLY A 412 1.54 -16.67 -15.39
C GLY A 412 0.88 -17.97 -14.89
N ILE A 413 1.45 -18.63 -13.87
CA ILE A 413 0.80 -19.77 -13.19
C ILE A 413 -0.33 -19.27 -12.29
N LEU A 414 -0.08 -18.21 -11.51
CA LEU A 414 -1.03 -17.66 -10.54
C LEU A 414 -2.25 -16.98 -11.18
N ASP A 415 -2.06 -16.32 -12.33
CA ASP A 415 -3.14 -15.68 -13.09
C ASP A 415 -4.26 -16.69 -13.43
N LYS A 416 -3.92 -17.96 -13.66
CA LYS A 416 -4.89 -19.03 -13.95
C LYS A 416 -5.66 -19.51 -12.71
N LYS A 417 -5.26 -19.10 -11.51
CA LYS A 417 -5.75 -19.60 -10.21
C LYS A 417 -6.50 -18.56 -9.38
N GLU A 418 -6.60 -17.31 -9.84
CA GLU A 418 -7.27 -16.21 -9.12
C GLU A 418 -8.70 -16.56 -8.65
N THR A 419 -9.46 -17.32 -9.47
CA THR A 419 -10.85 -17.69 -9.15
C THR A 419 -10.96 -18.87 -8.19
N LEU A 420 -9.98 -19.78 -8.22
CA LEU A 420 -9.98 -21.00 -7.40
C LEU A 420 -9.45 -20.73 -6.00
N LYS A 421 -8.40 -19.90 -5.90
CA LYS A 421 -7.63 -19.67 -4.67
C LYS A 421 -7.20 -18.20 -4.53
N PRO A 422 -8.17 -17.28 -4.31
CA PRO A 422 -7.91 -15.85 -4.34
C PRO A 422 -6.97 -15.36 -3.23
N LEU A 423 -6.99 -16.00 -2.05
CA LEU A 423 -6.14 -15.61 -0.92
C LEU A 423 -4.68 -15.94 -1.21
N GLU A 424 -4.43 -17.18 -1.59
CA GLU A 424 -3.11 -17.71 -1.95
C GLU A 424 -2.48 -16.91 -3.10
N VAL A 425 -3.28 -16.54 -4.10
CA VAL A 425 -2.81 -15.72 -5.22
C VAL A 425 -2.51 -14.28 -4.78
N ALA A 426 -3.33 -13.69 -3.90
CA ALA A 426 -3.07 -12.36 -3.36
C ALA A 426 -1.75 -12.32 -2.55
N GLU A 427 -1.53 -13.28 -1.66
CA GLU A 427 -0.27 -13.43 -0.90
C GLU A 427 0.94 -13.58 -1.84
N ALA A 428 0.80 -14.38 -2.90
CA ALA A 428 1.86 -14.54 -3.89
C ALA A 428 2.14 -13.23 -4.65
N TYR A 429 1.12 -12.47 -5.06
CA TYR A 429 1.31 -11.16 -5.69
C TYR A 429 1.98 -10.16 -4.76
N MET A 430 1.67 -10.19 -3.46
CA MET A 430 2.37 -9.38 -2.47
C MET A 430 3.87 -9.72 -2.44
N GLU A 431 4.23 -11.01 -2.37
CA GLU A 431 5.64 -11.42 -2.39
C GLU A 431 6.34 -11.04 -3.70
N ILE A 432 5.70 -11.27 -4.85
CA ILE A 432 6.24 -10.87 -6.17
C ILE A 432 6.43 -9.36 -6.24
N SER A 433 5.49 -8.57 -5.69
CA SER A 433 5.59 -7.10 -5.68
C SER A 433 6.82 -6.62 -4.90
N MET A 434 7.15 -7.27 -3.79
CA MET A 434 8.34 -6.96 -3.00
C MET A 434 9.63 -7.23 -3.77
N GLN A 435 9.65 -8.29 -4.58
CA GLN A 435 10.81 -8.56 -5.43
C GLN A 435 10.96 -7.49 -6.53
N TYR A 436 9.87 -7.04 -7.14
CA TYR A 436 9.90 -5.92 -8.09
C TYR A 436 10.32 -4.59 -7.42
N GLU A 437 9.88 -4.33 -6.20
CA GLU A 437 10.35 -3.18 -5.43
C GLU A 437 11.85 -3.24 -5.15
N ALA A 438 12.39 -4.40 -4.75
CA ALA A 438 13.82 -4.59 -4.54
C ALA A 438 14.64 -4.34 -5.82
N MET A 439 14.04 -4.60 -6.98
CA MET A 439 14.60 -4.29 -8.31
C MET A 439 14.34 -2.85 -8.77
N ASN A 440 13.73 -2.01 -7.92
CA ASN A 440 13.34 -0.62 -8.20
C ASN A 440 12.30 -0.47 -9.35
N GLU A 441 11.50 -1.50 -9.61
CA GLU A 441 10.40 -1.53 -10.60
C GLU A 441 9.06 -1.18 -9.91
N LEU A 442 9.00 0.01 -9.31
CA LEU A 442 7.95 0.42 -8.37
C LEU A 442 6.52 0.41 -8.97
N GLU A 443 6.36 0.78 -10.24
CA GLU A 443 5.04 0.77 -10.90
C GLU A 443 4.48 -0.65 -11.07
N THR A 444 5.36 -1.62 -11.37
CA THR A 444 4.99 -3.04 -11.48
C THR A 444 4.58 -3.58 -10.11
N ALA A 445 5.34 -3.23 -9.07
CA ALA A 445 5.01 -3.58 -7.69
C ALA A 445 3.64 -3.02 -7.26
N ILE A 446 3.37 -1.73 -7.52
CA ILE A 446 2.07 -1.09 -7.23
C ILE A 446 0.94 -1.78 -8.01
N SER A 447 1.15 -2.13 -9.28
CA SER A 447 0.15 -2.82 -10.10
C SER A 447 -0.22 -4.18 -9.52
N LEU A 448 0.76 -4.98 -9.11
CA LEU A 448 0.54 -6.28 -8.47
C LEU A 448 -0.17 -6.15 -7.12
N LEU A 449 0.21 -5.17 -6.30
CA LEU A 449 -0.46 -4.90 -5.03
C LEU A 449 -1.92 -4.50 -5.23
N LYS A 450 -2.25 -3.71 -6.27
CA LYS A 450 -3.64 -3.38 -6.59
C LYS A 450 -4.45 -4.61 -7.02
N ARG A 451 -3.84 -5.56 -7.73
CA ARG A 451 -4.47 -6.85 -8.04
C ARG A 451 -4.72 -7.67 -6.78
N ALA A 452 -3.72 -7.75 -5.89
CA ALA A 452 -3.88 -8.41 -4.59
C ALA A 452 -5.01 -7.79 -3.76
N LEU A 453 -5.05 -6.45 -3.69
CA LEU A 453 -6.10 -5.72 -2.98
C LEU A 453 -7.50 -6.07 -3.50
N ALA A 454 -7.70 -6.08 -4.82
CA ALA A 454 -8.98 -6.41 -5.43
C ALA A 454 -9.45 -7.86 -5.20
N LEU A 455 -8.52 -8.78 -4.90
CA LEU A 455 -8.86 -10.15 -4.48
C LEU A 455 -9.24 -10.18 -2.99
N LEU A 456 -8.50 -9.45 -2.15
CA LEU A 456 -8.70 -9.41 -0.70
C LEU A 456 -9.98 -8.67 -0.29
N GLU A 457 -10.37 -7.59 -0.98
CA GLU A 457 -11.63 -6.85 -0.75
C GLU A 457 -12.88 -7.76 -0.84
N LYS A 458 -12.77 -8.92 -1.53
CA LYS A 458 -13.85 -9.90 -1.67
C LYS A 458 -13.89 -10.91 -0.51
N LEU A 459 -12.96 -10.82 0.44
CA LEU A 459 -12.74 -11.77 1.52
C LEU A 459 -12.80 -11.04 2.88
N PRO A 460 -14.00 -10.92 3.50
CA PRO A 460 -14.18 -10.16 4.75
C PRO A 460 -13.28 -10.63 5.91
N GLN A 461 -12.93 -11.91 5.95
CA GLN A 461 -12.03 -12.45 6.98
C GLN A 461 -10.56 -12.00 6.83
N GLU A 462 -10.19 -11.44 5.68
CA GLU A 462 -8.83 -11.05 5.30
C GLU A 462 -8.60 -9.53 5.37
N GLN A 463 -9.41 -8.80 6.14
CA GLN A 463 -9.29 -7.35 6.33
C GLN A 463 -7.88 -6.91 6.77
N HIS A 464 -7.23 -7.64 7.67
CA HIS A 464 -5.84 -7.35 8.05
C HIS A 464 -4.86 -7.37 6.85
N SER A 465 -5.01 -8.32 5.93
CA SER A 465 -4.22 -8.42 4.70
C SER A 465 -4.57 -7.29 3.75
N GLU A 466 -5.86 -6.95 3.60
CA GLU A 466 -6.34 -5.81 2.82
C GLU A 466 -5.72 -4.49 3.31
N GLY A 467 -5.76 -4.24 4.63
CA GLY A 467 -5.14 -3.07 5.26
C GLY A 467 -3.62 -3.03 5.07
N SER A 468 -2.96 -4.18 5.17
CA SER A 468 -1.50 -4.28 4.97
C SER A 468 -1.10 -3.99 3.52
N VAL A 469 -1.84 -4.51 2.54
CA VAL A 469 -1.64 -4.22 1.11
C VAL A 469 -1.90 -2.75 0.82
N SER A 470 -2.98 -2.18 1.37
CA SER A 470 -3.29 -0.75 1.23
C SER A 470 -2.18 0.13 1.81
N ALA A 471 -1.66 -0.19 2.99
CA ALA A 471 -0.53 0.52 3.59
C ALA A 471 0.70 0.49 2.67
N ARG A 472 0.99 -0.67 2.07
CA ARG A 472 2.12 -0.84 1.14
C ARG A 472 1.96 -0.02 -0.13
N ILE A 473 0.76 -0.01 -0.72
CA ILE A 473 0.45 0.84 -1.88
C ILE A 473 0.64 2.31 -1.50
N GLY A 474 0.12 2.74 -0.36
CA GLY A 474 0.29 4.09 0.16
C GLY A 474 1.76 4.49 0.29
N TRP A 475 2.59 3.63 0.90
CA TRP A 475 4.02 3.83 1.01
C TRP A 475 4.74 3.95 -0.36
N LEU A 476 4.48 3.03 -1.29
CA LEU A 476 5.09 3.09 -2.62
C LEU A 476 4.66 4.32 -3.42
N LEU A 477 3.43 4.79 -3.22
CA LEU A 477 2.95 6.04 -3.79
C LEU A 477 3.67 7.26 -3.20
N LEU A 478 3.98 7.27 -1.90
CA LEU A 478 4.83 8.31 -1.29
C LEU A 478 6.24 8.30 -1.89
N LEU A 479 6.87 7.13 -2.01
CA LEU A 479 8.20 7.00 -2.62
C LEU A 479 8.26 7.47 -4.08
N THR A 480 7.16 7.33 -4.82
CA THR A 480 7.04 7.79 -6.21
C THR A 480 6.58 9.25 -6.32
N GLY A 481 6.43 9.97 -5.19
CA GLY A 481 6.01 11.38 -5.15
C GLY A 481 4.51 11.59 -5.42
N LYS A 482 3.70 10.53 -5.48
CA LYS A 482 2.25 10.58 -5.72
C LYS A 482 1.48 10.78 -4.40
N VAL A 483 1.86 11.79 -3.62
CA VAL A 483 1.42 11.99 -2.23
C VAL A 483 -0.10 12.04 -2.09
N SER A 484 -0.81 12.77 -2.95
CA SER A 484 -2.28 12.86 -2.90
C SER A 484 -2.99 11.53 -3.17
N GLN A 485 -2.37 10.62 -3.92
CA GLN A 485 -2.91 9.28 -4.13
C GLN A 485 -2.60 8.36 -2.94
N ALA A 486 -1.51 8.58 -2.22
CA ALA A 486 -1.10 7.75 -1.09
C ALA A 486 -2.03 7.88 0.12
N ILE A 487 -2.47 9.10 0.44
CA ILE A 487 -3.29 9.40 1.62
C ILE A 487 -4.53 8.51 1.75
N PRO A 488 -5.42 8.35 0.74
CA PRO A 488 -6.61 7.52 0.90
C PRO A 488 -6.29 6.04 1.16
N TYR A 489 -5.20 5.50 0.60
CA TYR A 489 -4.77 4.13 0.91
C TYR A 489 -4.26 4.01 2.34
N LEU A 490 -3.53 5.02 2.83
CA LEU A 490 -3.01 5.04 4.20
C LEU A 490 -4.13 5.24 5.23
N GLU A 491 -5.09 6.12 4.97
CA GLU A 491 -6.26 6.33 5.85
C GLU A 491 -7.12 5.06 5.93
N SER A 492 -7.42 4.43 4.78
CA SER A 492 -8.13 3.15 4.74
C SER A 492 -7.36 2.07 5.51
N ALA A 493 -6.06 1.94 5.27
CA ALA A 493 -5.21 0.98 5.96
C ALA A 493 -5.18 1.19 7.48
N ALA A 494 -5.14 2.44 7.94
CA ALA A 494 -5.12 2.76 9.37
C ALA A 494 -6.37 2.25 10.06
N GLU A 495 -7.54 2.47 9.47
CA GLU A 495 -8.81 2.02 10.04
C GLU A 495 -8.92 0.49 10.01
N THR A 496 -8.67 -0.13 8.85
CA THR A 496 -8.79 -1.59 8.70
C THR A 496 -7.82 -2.35 9.62
N LEU A 497 -6.56 -1.88 9.77
CA LEU A 497 -5.60 -2.52 10.68
C LEU A 497 -5.93 -2.27 12.15
N LYS A 498 -6.45 -1.08 12.49
CA LYS A 498 -6.91 -0.78 13.84
C LYS A 498 -8.10 -1.63 14.26
N GLU A 499 -9.03 -1.90 13.34
CA GLU A 499 -10.14 -2.84 13.60
C GLU A 499 -9.64 -4.28 13.73
N SER A 500 -8.62 -4.66 12.96
CA SER A 500 -8.11 -6.04 12.94
C SER A 500 -7.23 -6.41 14.14
N PHE A 501 -6.30 -5.51 14.50
CA PHE A 501 -5.25 -5.74 15.50
C PHE A 501 -5.37 -4.85 16.73
N GLY A 502 -6.28 -3.87 16.72
CA GLY A 502 -6.42 -2.88 17.78
C GLY A 502 -5.57 -1.61 17.57
N PRO A 503 -5.88 -0.53 18.30
CA PRO A 503 -5.30 0.79 18.08
C PRO A 503 -3.83 0.93 18.50
N LYS A 504 -3.30 -0.03 19.26
CA LYS A 504 -1.91 -0.02 19.76
C LYS A 504 -0.98 -0.94 18.99
N HIS A 505 -1.46 -1.58 17.93
CA HIS A 505 -0.62 -2.45 17.11
C HIS A 505 0.44 -1.63 16.36
N PHE A 506 1.69 -2.09 16.33
CA PHE A 506 2.81 -1.36 15.73
C PHE A 506 2.58 -1.00 14.25
N GLY A 507 1.89 -1.86 13.49
CA GLY A 507 1.52 -1.58 12.09
C GLY A 507 0.62 -0.35 11.92
N VAL A 508 -0.23 -0.05 12.90
CA VAL A 508 -1.05 1.19 12.92
C VAL A 508 -0.14 2.40 13.13
N GLY A 509 0.85 2.29 14.03
CA GLY A 509 1.88 3.32 14.23
C GLY A 509 2.65 3.63 12.95
N TYR A 510 3.05 2.60 12.19
CA TYR A 510 3.76 2.77 10.91
C TYR A 510 2.94 3.55 9.89
N ILE A 511 1.63 3.29 9.80
CA ILE A 511 0.74 4.00 8.88
C ILE A 511 0.60 5.46 9.29
N TYR A 512 0.44 5.76 10.58
CA TYR A 512 0.42 7.14 11.06
C TYR A 512 1.74 7.87 10.82
N ASN A 513 2.88 7.19 10.94
CA ASN A 513 4.16 7.77 10.58
C ASN A 513 4.21 8.12 9.07
N ASN A 514 3.69 7.25 8.21
CA ASN A 514 3.61 7.53 6.77
C ASN A 514 2.61 8.64 6.41
N LEU A 515 1.47 8.74 7.11
CA LEU A 515 0.55 9.87 6.98
C LEU A 515 1.21 11.17 7.42
N GLY A 516 1.98 11.14 8.51
CA GLY A 516 2.78 12.28 8.95
C GLY A 516 3.77 12.73 7.88
N ALA A 517 4.49 11.78 7.26
CA ALA A 517 5.39 12.05 6.16
C ALA A 517 4.64 12.65 4.95
N ALA A 518 3.48 12.09 4.58
CA ALA A 518 2.63 12.61 3.53
C ALA A 518 2.22 14.07 3.76
N TYR A 519 1.77 14.41 4.98
CA TYR A 519 1.39 15.79 5.30
C TYR A 519 2.59 16.74 5.36
N LEU A 520 3.76 16.26 5.76
CA LEU A 520 4.98 17.07 5.74
C LEU A 520 5.40 17.41 4.31
N GLU A 521 5.28 16.45 3.37
CA GLU A 521 5.51 16.68 1.93
C GLU A 521 4.47 17.63 1.30
N LEU A 522 3.25 17.70 1.85
CA LEU A 522 2.23 18.68 1.47
C LEU A 522 2.40 20.06 2.14
N GLU A 523 3.50 20.26 2.89
CA GLU A 523 3.76 21.49 3.66
C GLU A 523 2.66 21.81 4.69
N ILE A 524 2.08 20.77 5.30
CA ILE A 524 1.08 20.88 6.38
C ILE A 524 1.70 20.35 7.70
N PRO A 525 2.70 21.05 8.28
CA PRO A 525 3.50 20.49 9.37
C PRO A 525 2.73 20.32 10.69
N GLN A 526 1.63 21.03 10.90
CA GLN A 526 0.76 20.84 12.07
C GLN A 526 0.06 19.47 12.04
N SER A 527 -0.54 19.10 10.91
CA SER A 527 -1.16 17.78 10.74
C SER A 527 -0.10 16.67 10.76
N ALA A 528 1.08 16.93 10.18
CA ALA A 528 2.20 16.01 10.25
C ALA A 528 2.62 15.72 11.71
N ALA A 529 2.77 16.77 12.53
CA ALA A 529 3.13 16.63 13.93
C ALA A 529 2.09 15.82 14.73
N GLN A 530 0.79 15.99 14.46
CA GLN A 530 -0.26 15.19 15.08
C GLN A 530 -0.12 13.70 14.74
N MET A 531 0.07 13.38 13.46
CA MET A 531 0.22 11.98 13.03
C MET A 531 1.50 11.34 13.57
N PHE A 532 2.63 12.06 13.58
CA PHE A 532 3.88 11.56 14.16
C PHE A 532 3.78 11.36 15.68
N ALA A 533 3.05 12.21 16.40
CA ALA A 533 2.83 12.04 17.83
C ALA A 533 2.04 10.75 18.12
N VAL A 534 0.95 10.52 17.38
CA VAL A 534 0.16 9.27 17.48
C VAL A 534 1.03 8.06 17.12
N ALA A 535 1.82 8.14 16.06
CA ALA A 535 2.72 7.07 15.65
C ALA A 535 3.73 6.73 16.76
N LYS A 536 4.38 7.75 17.32
CA LYS A 536 5.35 7.59 18.41
C LYS A 536 4.72 6.95 19.64
N ASP A 537 3.54 7.42 20.07
CA ASP A 537 2.86 6.88 21.25
C ASP A 537 2.51 5.39 21.06
N ILE A 538 2.06 5.00 19.86
CA ILE A 538 1.79 3.60 19.52
C ILE A 538 3.08 2.78 19.53
N MET A 539 4.15 3.27 18.88
CA MET A 539 5.42 2.56 18.77
C MET A 539 6.13 2.41 20.12
N ASP A 540 6.12 3.44 20.96
CA ASP A 540 6.67 3.38 22.33
C ASP A 540 5.99 2.29 23.16
N VAL A 541 4.67 2.14 23.01
CA VAL A 541 3.90 1.12 23.73
C VAL A 541 4.12 -0.27 23.14
N ALA A 542 4.15 -0.40 21.82
CA ALA A 542 4.21 -1.70 21.15
C ALA A 542 5.62 -2.29 21.08
N LEU A 543 6.63 -1.44 20.84
CA LEU A 543 8.01 -1.83 20.56
C LEU A 543 8.97 -1.38 21.67
N GLY A 544 8.59 -0.36 22.43
CA GLY A 544 9.43 0.29 23.44
C GLY A 544 10.05 1.60 22.93
N PRO A 545 10.41 2.53 23.83
CA PRO A 545 10.92 3.85 23.47
C PRO A 545 12.34 3.83 22.87
N HIS A 546 13.07 2.73 23.05
CA HIS A 546 14.39 2.51 22.46
C HIS A 546 14.33 1.69 21.17
N HIS A 547 13.16 1.38 20.63
CA HIS A 547 13.10 0.71 19.32
C HIS A 547 13.45 1.70 18.20
N THR A 548 14.10 1.23 17.13
CA THR A 548 14.52 2.08 15.98
C THR A 548 13.34 2.86 15.40
N ASP A 549 12.19 2.22 15.21
CA ASP A 549 10.98 2.87 14.68
C ASP A 549 10.43 3.97 15.62
N SER A 550 10.46 3.73 16.94
CA SER A 550 10.04 4.73 17.93
C SER A 550 10.94 5.97 17.89
N ILE A 551 12.25 5.74 17.68
CA ILE A 551 13.23 6.81 17.51
C ILE A 551 13.00 7.57 16.20
N ASP A 552 12.74 6.87 15.09
CA ASP A 552 12.46 7.47 13.79
C ASP A 552 11.19 8.34 13.85
N ALA A 553 10.12 7.87 14.52
CA ALA A 553 8.92 8.67 14.75
C ALA A 553 9.21 9.94 15.59
N CYS A 554 10.09 9.83 16.59
CA CYS A 554 10.56 10.97 17.39
C CYS A 554 11.35 11.98 16.56
N GLN A 555 12.23 11.53 15.67
CA GLN A 555 12.97 12.39 14.74
C GLN A 555 12.05 13.07 13.72
N ASN A 556 11.05 12.35 13.21
CA ASN A 556 10.05 12.91 12.31
C ASN A 556 9.21 14.00 12.99
N LEU A 557 8.87 13.82 14.27
CA LEU A 557 8.21 14.83 15.09
C LEU A 557 9.09 16.08 15.28
N SER A 558 10.38 15.89 15.59
CA SER A 558 11.39 16.97 15.62
C SER A 558 11.41 17.75 14.30
N LYS A 559 11.41 17.04 13.16
CA LYS A 559 11.38 17.65 11.83
C LYS A 559 10.11 18.44 11.57
N ALA A 560 8.94 17.93 11.95
CA ALA A 560 7.67 18.64 11.81
C ALA A 560 7.66 19.95 12.61
N TYR A 561 8.11 19.93 13.88
CA TYR A 561 8.24 21.15 14.70
C TYR A 561 9.28 22.13 14.14
N SER A 562 10.38 21.63 13.57
CA SER A 562 11.34 22.49 12.88
C SER A 562 10.72 23.18 11.67
N SER A 563 9.87 22.50 10.90
CA SER A 563 9.15 23.10 9.76
C SER A 563 8.12 24.15 10.20
N MET A 564 7.58 24.04 11.41
CA MET A 564 6.73 25.07 12.03
C MET A 564 7.52 26.27 12.59
N GLY A 565 8.85 26.25 12.57
CA GLY A 565 9.71 27.25 13.22
C GLY A 565 9.76 27.13 14.75
N SER A 566 9.16 26.09 15.33
CA SER A 566 9.16 25.82 16.78
C SER A 566 10.44 25.11 17.20
N TYR A 567 11.59 25.78 17.03
CA TYR A 567 12.91 25.15 17.17
C TYR A 567 13.21 24.64 18.58
N ALA A 568 12.67 25.26 19.64
CA ALA A 568 12.86 24.78 21.00
C ALA A 568 12.29 23.35 21.19
N VAL A 569 11.06 23.14 20.73
CA VAL A 569 10.39 21.83 20.79
C VAL A 569 11.08 20.82 19.86
N ALA A 570 11.50 21.25 18.67
CA ALA A 570 12.26 20.39 17.75
C ALA A 570 13.57 19.89 18.37
N ILE A 571 14.30 20.78 19.05
CA ILE A 571 15.55 20.44 19.76
C ILE A 571 15.29 19.42 20.88
N GLU A 572 14.22 19.58 21.67
CA GLU A 572 13.88 18.59 22.70
C GLU A 572 13.63 17.19 22.13
N PHE A 573 12.82 17.08 21.07
CA PHE A 573 12.55 15.78 20.45
C PHE A 573 13.80 15.18 19.79
N GLN A 574 14.67 16.02 19.21
CA GLN A 574 15.94 15.55 18.66
C GLN A 574 16.88 15.05 19.76
N GLN A 575 16.90 15.70 20.93
CA GLN A 575 17.70 15.26 22.06
C GLN A 575 17.21 13.90 22.57
N ARG A 576 15.88 13.72 22.72
CA ARG A 576 15.30 12.42 23.10
C ARG A 576 15.68 11.30 22.12
N ALA A 577 15.70 11.59 20.82
CA ALA A 577 16.15 10.62 19.82
C ALA A 577 17.63 10.24 20.00
N ILE A 578 18.51 11.20 20.32
CA ILE A 578 19.93 10.95 20.61
C ILE A 578 20.07 10.10 21.88
N ASP A 579 19.37 10.45 22.95
CA ASP A 579 19.41 9.73 24.22
C ASP A 579 18.97 8.26 24.03
N ALA A 580 17.96 8.03 23.17
CA ALA A 580 17.52 6.69 22.83
C ALA A 580 18.54 5.91 21.99
N TRP A 581 19.22 6.55 21.03
CA TRP A 581 20.31 5.95 20.25
C TRP A 581 21.53 5.61 21.11
N GLU A 582 21.85 6.40 22.14
CA GLU A 582 22.98 6.13 23.05
C GLU A 582 22.87 4.76 23.75
N GLY A 583 21.63 4.27 23.95
CA GLY A 583 21.37 2.93 24.50
C GLY A 583 21.75 1.75 23.60
N HIS A 584 22.02 1.96 22.30
CA HIS A 584 22.27 0.89 21.32
C HIS A 584 23.75 0.49 21.17
N GLY A 585 24.65 1.16 21.90
CA GLY A 585 26.08 0.81 21.90
C GLY A 585 26.77 1.03 20.55
N ALA A 586 27.78 0.21 20.25
CA ALA A 586 28.70 0.45 19.12
C ALA A 586 28.05 0.34 17.72
N ASN A 587 26.92 -0.36 17.61
CA ASN A 587 26.24 -0.61 16.33
C ASN A 587 25.46 0.61 15.81
N ALA A 588 25.14 1.59 16.67
CA ALA A 588 24.38 2.80 16.30
C ALA A 588 25.27 4.04 16.07
N LYS A 589 26.58 3.85 15.85
CA LYS A 589 27.54 4.97 15.79
C LYS A 589 27.23 5.96 14.67
N ASP A 590 26.79 5.48 13.52
CA ASP A 590 26.54 6.32 12.35
C ASP A 590 25.22 7.08 12.50
N GLU A 591 24.18 6.41 12.99
CA GLU A 591 22.87 6.97 13.30
C GLU A 591 22.98 8.07 14.36
N LEU A 592 23.76 7.82 15.41
CA LEU A 592 23.98 8.75 16.50
C LEU A 592 24.79 9.98 16.04
N LYS A 593 25.76 9.77 15.13
CA LYS A 593 26.49 10.87 14.48
C LYS A 593 25.56 11.73 13.64
N GLU A 594 24.67 11.12 12.85
CA GLU A 594 23.69 11.85 12.05
C GLU A 594 22.68 12.61 12.93
N ALA A 595 22.15 11.98 13.98
CA ALA A 595 21.22 12.59 14.91
C ALA A 595 21.83 13.83 15.60
N ARG A 596 23.11 13.77 15.99
CA ARG A 596 23.86 14.91 16.56
C ARG A 596 24.10 16.01 15.52
N GLN A 597 24.38 15.67 14.27
CA GLN A 597 24.50 16.67 13.20
C GLN A 597 23.19 17.42 12.97
N GLN A 598 22.06 16.71 12.95
CA GLN A 598 20.73 17.31 12.84
C GLN A 598 20.44 18.25 14.04
N LEU A 599 20.81 17.86 15.26
CA LEU A 599 20.66 18.72 16.44
C LEU A 599 21.43 20.05 16.29
N GLU A 600 22.68 20.00 15.82
CA GLU A 600 23.47 21.22 15.60
C GLU A 600 22.86 22.11 14.50
N GLN A 601 22.30 21.52 13.44
CA GLN A 601 21.57 22.27 12.42
C GLN A 601 20.33 22.97 13.01
N LEU A 602 19.58 22.30 13.89
CA LEU A 602 18.42 22.88 14.57
C LEU A 602 18.82 24.04 15.48
N LYS A 603 19.90 23.90 16.25
CA LYS A 603 20.44 24.98 17.09
C LYS A 603 20.87 26.18 16.26
N MET A 604 21.49 25.96 15.10
CA MET A 604 21.86 27.05 14.19
C MET A 604 20.63 27.77 13.64
N LYS A 605 19.59 27.03 13.20
CA LYS A 605 18.33 27.63 12.75
C LYS A 605 17.63 28.43 13.87
N ALA A 606 17.65 27.92 15.11
CA ALA A 606 17.10 28.61 16.27
C ALA A 606 17.82 29.95 16.54
N ARG A 607 19.15 29.97 16.46
CA ARG A 607 19.96 31.20 16.62
C ARG A 607 19.66 32.23 15.54
N VAL A 608 19.60 31.80 14.28
CA VAL A 608 19.26 32.69 13.15
C VAL A 608 17.87 33.29 13.32
N ALA A 609 16.89 32.49 13.74
CA ALA A 609 15.53 32.97 14.02
C ALA A 609 15.50 33.98 15.18
N ALA A 610 16.26 33.75 16.25
CA ALA A 610 16.37 34.69 17.37
C ALA A 610 16.99 36.03 16.94
N THR A 611 18.07 36.02 16.15
CA THR A 611 18.68 37.25 15.61
C THR A 611 17.77 38.01 14.63
N ALA A 612 16.88 37.31 13.93
CA ALA A 612 15.88 37.92 13.06
C ALA A 612 14.74 38.59 13.86
N MET A 613 14.46 38.12 15.08
CA MET A 613 13.51 38.75 16.00
C MET A 613 14.10 39.98 16.69
N ASP A 614 15.40 39.99 17.04
CA ASP A 614 16.07 41.14 17.66
C ASP A 614 16.26 42.35 16.71
N THR A 615 16.13 42.14 15.40
CA THR A 615 16.24 43.20 14.37
C THR A 615 14.89 43.77 13.92
N ALA A 616 13.77 43.24 14.43
CA ALA A 616 12.43 43.74 14.17
C ALA A 616 11.96 44.66 15.30
N SER A 617 11.95 45.99 15.06
CA SER A 617 11.29 46.96 15.94
C SER A 617 9.78 46.69 16.05
N PRO A 618 9.15 46.92 17.23
CA PRO A 618 7.79 46.46 17.50
C PRO A 618 6.75 47.40 16.88
N GLU A 619 6.21 47.04 15.72
CA GLU A 619 4.88 47.53 15.33
C GLU A 619 3.82 46.63 15.97
N VAL A 620 3.19 47.17 17.01
CA VAL A 620 1.99 46.62 17.64
C VAL A 620 0.85 46.70 16.63
N VAL A 621 0.55 45.57 15.98
CA VAL A 621 -0.75 45.33 15.36
C VAL A 621 -1.50 44.37 16.28
N PRO A 622 -2.64 44.76 16.88
CA PRO A 622 -3.37 43.88 17.78
C PRO A 622 -3.91 42.66 17.00
N PRO A 623 -4.01 41.48 17.63
CA PRO A 623 -4.63 40.33 16.98
C PRO A 623 -6.10 40.67 16.75
N SER A 624 -6.52 40.69 15.48
CA SER A 624 -7.94 40.66 15.16
C SER A 624 -8.51 39.30 15.60
N PRO A 625 -9.72 39.24 16.17
CA PRO A 625 -10.34 37.98 16.54
C PRO A 625 -10.72 37.28 15.24
N GLN A 626 -9.87 36.37 14.74
CA GLN A 626 -10.30 35.41 13.74
C GLN A 626 -11.13 34.36 14.47
N THR A 627 -12.43 34.62 14.45
CA THR A 627 -13.50 33.68 14.71
C THR A 627 -13.14 32.31 14.14
N LEU A 628 -13.05 31.29 15.01
CA LEU A 628 -13.12 29.89 14.63
C LEU A 628 -14.35 29.68 13.73
N VAL A 629 -14.13 29.57 12.42
CA VAL A 629 -15.11 28.93 11.54
C VAL A 629 -14.75 27.46 11.52
N VAL A 630 -15.44 26.71 12.38
CA VAL A 630 -15.56 25.26 12.25
C VAL A 630 -16.21 24.97 10.90
N PHE A 631 -15.43 24.56 9.91
CA PHE A 631 -16.00 23.96 8.70
C PHE A 631 -16.52 22.57 9.06
N LYS A 632 -17.84 22.49 9.30
CA LYS A 632 -18.57 21.23 9.15
C LYS A 632 -18.49 20.79 7.68
N PRO A 633 -18.47 19.47 7.40
CA PRO A 633 -18.46 18.97 6.04
C PRO A 633 -19.78 19.33 5.35
N SER A 634 -19.72 20.05 4.23
CA SER A 634 -20.87 20.26 3.35
C SER A 634 -20.85 19.24 2.19
N PRO A 635 -22.03 18.79 1.73
CA PRO A 635 -22.22 17.66 0.80
C PRO A 635 -21.88 18.03 -0.68
N PRO A 636 -21.93 17.08 -1.64
CA PRO A 636 -21.01 17.05 -2.78
C PRO A 636 -21.32 18.04 -3.89
N LEU A 637 -20.29 18.30 -4.71
CA LEU A 637 -20.32 19.07 -5.95
C LEU A 637 -21.34 18.50 -6.96
N THR A 638 -22.57 19.01 -6.96
CA THR A 638 -23.57 18.67 -8.01
C THR A 638 -23.52 19.62 -9.22
N LEU A 639 -22.84 20.78 -9.13
CA LEU A 639 -22.75 21.74 -10.24
C LEU A 639 -21.59 21.47 -11.22
N ALA A 640 -20.51 20.82 -10.79
CA ALA A 640 -19.42 20.43 -11.70
C ALA A 640 -19.80 19.24 -12.61
N VAL A 641 -20.76 18.42 -12.17
CA VAL A 641 -21.27 17.27 -12.93
C VAL A 641 -22.20 17.72 -14.07
N LEU A 642 -23.00 18.77 -13.86
CA LEU A 642 -23.93 19.28 -14.89
C LEU A 642 -23.25 20.03 -16.03
N PHE A 643 -22.05 20.59 -15.83
CA PHE A 643 -21.28 21.22 -16.91
C PHE A 643 -20.37 20.24 -17.67
N ASN A 644 -19.87 19.20 -16.99
CA ASN A 644 -19.04 18.16 -17.63
C ASN A 644 -19.84 17.22 -18.56
N GLN A 645 -21.15 17.09 -18.38
CA GLN A 645 -22.01 16.24 -19.22
C GLN A 645 -22.35 16.84 -20.60
N PHE A 646 -22.13 18.14 -20.82
CA PHE A 646 -22.54 18.82 -22.06
C PHE A 646 -21.43 18.96 -23.12
N ILE A 647 -20.16 18.73 -22.77
CA ILE A 647 -19.01 18.85 -23.69
C ILE A 647 -18.44 17.49 -24.11
N PHE A 648 -18.71 16.41 -23.37
CA PHE A 648 -18.11 15.09 -23.61
C PHE A 648 -18.82 14.22 -24.68
N THR A 649 -19.90 14.69 -25.30
CA THR A 649 -20.63 13.96 -26.36
C THR A 649 -20.21 14.35 -27.79
N GLY A 650 -19.15 15.12 -27.97
CA GLY A 650 -18.76 15.66 -29.30
C GLY A 650 -17.75 14.86 -30.13
N ILE A 651 -17.06 13.84 -29.60
CA ILE A 651 -16.02 13.12 -30.36
C ILE A 651 -16.03 11.62 -30.02
N HIS A 652 -17.00 10.89 -30.57
CA HIS A 652 -16.82 9.53 -31.11
C HIS A 652 -18.14 9.00 -31.69
N LYS A 653 -18.35 9.22 -32.99
CA LYS A 653 -19.10 8.27 -33.83
C LYS A 653 -18.80 8.57 -35.31
N GLN A 654 -18.00 7.70 -35.92
CA GLN A 654 -17.93 7.58 -37.37
C GLN A 654 -18.56 6.25 -37.71
N THR A 655 -19.80 6.27 -38.20
CA THR A 655 -20.41 5.41 -39.24
C THR A 655 -21.93 5.61 -39.24
N SER A 656 -22.42 6.43 -40.17
CA SER A 656 -23.51 6.12 -41.11
C SER A 656 -23.87 7.38 -41.90
N GLU A 657 -23.99 7.22 -43.21
CA GLU A 657 -24.31 8.25 -44.20
C GLU A 657 -25.69 8.89 -43.97
N MET A 658 -25.84 10.11 -44.49
CA MET A 658 -27.01 11.03 -44.46
C MET A 658 -27.09 12.02 -43.30
N GLU A 659 -26.40 13.16 -43.44
CA GLU A 659 -26.84 14.54 -43.11
C GLU A 659 -25.63 15.52 -43.11
N GLU A 660 -25.02 15.80 -44.27
CA GLU A 660 -23.79 16.63 -44.34
C GLU A 660 -24.04 18.14 -44.23
N SER A 661 -25.23 18.67 -44.57
CA SER A 661 -25.43 20.13 -44.65
C SER A 661 -25.90 20.81 -43.34
N SER A 662 -26.54 20.07 -42.43
CA SER A 662 -26.99 20.57 -41.12
C SER A 662 -25.86 20.59 -40.08
N ILE A 663 -24.93 19.64 -40.18
CA ILE A 663 -23.79 19.46 -39.28
C ILE A 663 -22.71 20.54 -39.52
N GLU A 664 -22.48 20.97 -40.77
CA GLU A 664 -21.54 22.06 -41.09
C GLU A 664 -22.00 23.41 -40.52
N ARG A 665 -23.30 23.72 -40.60
CA ARG A 665 -23.84 24.97 -40.00
C ARG A 665 -23.76 24.96 -38.47
N SER A 666 -24.07 23.82 -37.87
CA SER A 666 -24.07 23.66 -36.41
C SER A 666 -22.65 23.72 -35.84
N SER A 667 -21.68 23.09 -36.50
CA SER A 667 -20.25 23.15 -36.13
C SER A 667 -19.64 24.54 -36.33
N SER A 668 -20.07 25.29 -37.36
CA SER A 668 -19.68 26.70 -37.57
C SER A 668 -20.18 27.64 -36.47
N ILE A 669 -21.41 27.45 -35.99
CA ILE A 669 -21.98 28.25 -34.88
C ILE A 669 -21.30 27.92 -33.55
N ILE A 670 -21.10 26.63 -33.25
CA ILE A 670 -20.43 26.18 -32.01
C ILE A 670 -18.97 26.67 -31.97
N SER A 671 -18.25 26.58 -33.09
CA SER A 671 -16.87 27.10 -33.18
C SER A 671 -16.82 28.62 -33.05
N SER A 672 -17.80 29.35 -33.61
CA SER A 672 -17.91 30.80 -33.46
C SER A 672 -18.20 31.22 -32.02
N LEU A 673 -19.09 30.53 -31.33
CA LEU A 673 -19.40 30.76 -29.92
C LEU A 673 -18.20 30.44 -29.02
N GLY A 674 -17.53 29.30 -29.25
CA GLY A 674 -16.32 28.93 -28.53
C GLY A 674 -15.19 29.95 -28.72
N ASN A 675 -15.05 30.52 -29.92
CA ASN A 675 -14.10 31.61 -30.17
C ASN A 675 -14.47 32.90 -29.41
N ALA A 676 -15.75 33.26 -29.34
CA ALA A 676 -16.21 34.43 -28.59
C ALA A 676 -15.97 34.28 -27.08
N VAL A 677 -16.30 33.12 -26.51
CA VAL A 677 -16.04 32.81 -25.09
C VAL A 677 -14.54 32.85 -24.79
N ARG A 678 -13.71 32.24 -25.64
CA ARG A 678 -12.24 32.28 -25.47
C ARG A 678 -11.72 33.71 -25.45
N LYS A 679 -12.14 34.56 -26.41
CA LYS A 679 -11.73 35.97 -26.45
C LYS A 679 -12.16 36.74 -25.19
N CYS A 680 -13.37 36.47 -24.68
CA CYS A 680 -13.84 37.06 -23.43
C CYS A 680 -12.94 36.67 -22.25
N ILE A 681 -12.65 35.37 -22.09
CA ILE A 681 -11.76 34.87 -21.03
C ILE A 681 -10.37 35.50 -21.15
N PHE A 682 -9.81 35.57 -22.37
CA PHE A 682 -8.48 36.17 -22.57
C PHE A 682 -8.47 37.66 -22.26
N SER A 683 -9.55 38.39 -22.58
CA SER A 683 -9.71 39.79 -22.20
C SER A 683 -9.80 40.00 -20.69
N ILE A 684 -10.36 39.03 -19.95
CA ILE A 684 -10.39 39.06 -18.48
C ILE A 684 -8.98 38.78 -17.94
N LEU A 685 -8.31 37.74 -18.44
CA LEU A 685 -6.95 37.41 -18.04
C LEU A 685 -5.96 38.54 -18.32
N SER A 686 -6.12 39.30 -19.41
CA SER A 686 -5.24 40.42 -19.75
C SER A 686 -5.32 41.61 -18.79
N VAL A 687 -6.27 41.61 -17.85
CA VAL A 687 -6.31 42.60 -16.75
C VAL A 687 -5.20 42.33 -15.72
N GLY A 688 -4.79 41.07 -15.57
CA GLY A 688 -3.66 40.67 -14.72
C GLY A 688 -2.32 40.61 -15.49
N PRO A 689 -1.20 40.37 -14.79
CA PRO A 689 0.09 40.22 -15.45
C PRO A 689 0.09 39.00 -16.39
N ILE A 690 0.48 39.20 -17.65
CA ILE A 690 0.63 38.14 -18.65
C ILE A 690 2.11 37.73 -18.70
N PRO A 691 2.44 36.43 -18.68
CA PRO A 691 3.82 35.97 -18.82
C PRO A 691 4.38 36.39 -20.18
N ASN A 692 5.60 36.92 -20.19
CA ASN A 692 6.30 37.26 -21.42
C ASN A 692 6.79 36.01 -22.14
N HIS A 693 7.21 34.99 -21.38
CA HIS A 693 7.77 33.75 -21.92
C HIS A 693 7.15 32.49 -21.29
N ILE A 694 6.62 31.60 -22.13
CA ILE A 694 6.17 30.25 -21.72
C ILE A 694 7.01 29.16 -22.40
N ALA A 695 7.59 28.26 -21.61
CA ALA A 695 8.31 27.09 -22.10
C ALA A 695 7.44 25.82 -22.00
N PHE A 696 7.52 24.91 -22.98
CA PHE A 696 6.75 23.66 -23.00
C PHE A 696 7.65 22.42 -23.12
N ILE A 697 7.45 21.46 -22.22
CA ILE A 697 7.91 20.08 -22.37
C ILE A 697 6.71 19.23 -22.82
N MET A 698 6.74 18.85 -24.10
CA MET A 698 5.61 18.21 -24.80
C MET A 698 5.55 16.69 -24.57
N ASP A 699 5.42 16.26 -23.31
CA ASP A 699 5.45 14.85 -22.93
C ASP A 699 4.06 14.18 -23.05
N GLY A 700 4.05 12.88 -23.36
CA GLY A 700 2.83 12.07 -23.42
C GLY A 700 2.39 11.63 -24.82
N ASN A 701 3.04 12.05 -25.90
CA ASN A 701 2.66 11.69 -27.27
C ASN A 701 2.56 10.16 -27.50
N ARG A 702 3.58 9.40 -27.08
CA ARG A 702 3.60 7.93 -27.19
C ARG A 702 2.55 7.26 -26.29
N ARG A 703 2.39 7.77 -25.06
CA ARG A 703 1.37 7.29 -24.10
C ARG A 703 -0.05 7.50 -24.64
N TYR A 704 -0.29 8.64 -25.29
CA TYR A 704 -1.58 8.96 -25.91
C TYR A 704 -1.91 7.99 -27.05
N ALA A 705 -0.94 7.72 -27.94
CA ALA A 705 -1.11 6.75 -29.03
C ALA A 705 -1.42 5.35 -28.48
N LYS A 706 -0.68 4.89 -27.46
CA LYS A 706 -0.92 3.59 -26.81
C LYS A 706 -2.29 3.52 -26.13
N LYS A 707 -2.70 4.57 -25.42
CA LYS A 707 -4.01 4.67 -24.74
C LYS A 707 -5.18 4.57 -25.72
N HIS A 708 -5.02 5.06 -26.95
CA HIS A 708 -6.07 5.09 -27.97
C HIS A 708 -5.87 4.06 -29.09
N ASN A 709 -4.98 3.06 -28.91
CA ASN A 709 -4.67 2.03 -29.91
C ASN A 709 -4.32 2.59 -31.30
N LEU A 710 -3.61 3.72 -31.35
CA LEU A 710 -3.18 4.36 -32.59
C LEU A 710 -1.84 3.81 -33.07
N MET A 711 -1.61 3.85 -34.39
CA MET A 711 -0.34 3.45 -34.99
C MET A 711 0.84 4.27 -34.44
N GLU A 712 2.02 3.67 -34.49
CA GLU A 712 3.27 4.32 -34.09
C GLU A 712 3.51 5.60 -34.91
N GLY A 713 3.95 6.67 -34.26
CA GLY A 713 4.07 8.01 -34.87
C GLY A 713 2.79 8.86 -34.88
N THR A 714 1.59 8.27 -34.90
CA THR A 714 0.32 9.04 -34.94
C THR A 714 0.16 9.98 -33.74
N GLY A 715 0.60 9.56 -32.55
CA GLY A 715 0.60 10.41 -31.35
C GLY A 715 1.44 11.70 -31.52
N HIS A 716 2.58 11.62 -32.21
CA HIS A 716 3.40 12.80 -32.49
C HIS A 716 2.76 13.73 -33.52
N ARG A 717 2.05 13.19 -34.52
CA ARG A 717 1.29 13.99 -35.49
C ARG A 717 0.15 14.77 -34.83
N LEU A 718 -0.61 14.12 -33.93
CA LEU A 718 -1.63 14.78 -33.12
C LEU A 718 -1.02 15.79 -32.14
N GLY A 719 0.15 15.47 -31.59
CA GLY A 719 0.91 16.39 -30.75
C GLY A 719 1.31 17.68 -31.48
N PHE A 720 1.64 17.60 -32.77
CA PHE A 720 1.90 18.80 -33.58
C PHE A 720 0.63 19.67 -33.73
N VAL A 721 -0.55 19.05 -33.91
CA VAL A 721 -1.82 19.80 -33.98
C VAL A 721 -2.12 20.52 -32.65
N ALA A 722 -1.87 19.86 -31.53
CA ALA A 722 -2.00 20.45 -30.19
C ALA A 722 -1.02 21.62 -30.00
N LEU A 723 0.23 21.47 -30.46
CA LEU A 723 1.23 22.54 -30.45
C LEU A 723 0.74 23.78 -31.21
N MET A 724 0.24 23.62 -32.43
CA MET A 724 -0.25 24.75 -33.22
C MET A 724 -1.44 25.46 -32.56
N SER A 725 -2.31 24.70 -31.90
CA SER A 725 -3.42 25.25 -31.11
C SER A 725 -2.93 26.01 -29.88
N MET A 726 -1.94 25.47 -29.17
CA MET A 726 -1.38 26.10 -27.98
C MET A 726 -0.60 27.38 -28.31
N LEU A 727 0.17 27.38 -29.40
CA LEU A 727 0.86 28.57 -29.91
C LEU A 727 -0.14 29.68 -30.24
N LYS A 728 -1.24 29.33 -30.94
CA LYS A 728 -2.33 30.26 -31.21
C LYS A 728 -2.85 30.88 -29.90
N TYR A 729 -3.12 30.07 -28.89
CA TYR A 729 -3.63 30.57 -27.61
C TYR A 729 -2.63 31.48 -26.89
N CYS A 730 -1.35 31.12 -26.87
CA CYS A 730 -0.30 31.95 -26.26
C CYS A 730 -0.20 33.32 -26.95
N TYR A 731 -0.17 33.35 -28.27
CA TYR A 731 -0.06 34.60 -29.03
C TYR A 731 -1.35 35.43 -29.01
N GLU A 732 -2.54 34.80 -29.01
CA GLU A 732 -3.81 35.51 -28.80
C GLU A 732 -3.87 36.16 -27.40
N LEU A 733 -3.24 35.57 -26.39
CA LEU A 733 -3.17 36.12 -25.02
C LEU A 733 -2.10 37.22 -24.87
N GLY A 734 -1.19 37.36 -25.85
CA GLY A 734 -0.12 38.38 -25.84
C GLY A 734 1.24 37.89 -25.32
N VAL A 735 1.45 36.58 -25.19
CA VAL A 735 2.76 35.99 -24.85
C VAL A 735 3.74 36.24 -26.01
N LYS A 736 4.92 36.81 -25.72
CA LYS A 736 5.88 37.21 -26.76
C LYS A 736 6.88 36.11 -27.13
N TYR A 737 7.22 35.26 -26.17
CA TYR A 737 8.23 34.21 -26.34
C TYR A 737 7.61 32.86 -25.99
N VAL A 738 7.78 31.88 -26.88
CA VAL A 738 7.44 30.49 -26.58
C VAL A 738 8.64 29.62 -26.89
N THR A 739 9.07 28.79 -25.92
CA THR A 739 10.12 27.80 -26.14
C THR A 739 9.56 26.39 -26.02
N ILE A 740 9.90 25.49 -26.94
CA ILE A 740 9.41 24.10 -26.90
C ILE A 740 10.57 23.11 -26.90
N TYR A 741 10.43 22.03 -26.13
CA TYR A 741 11.39 20.94 -26.16
C TYR A 741 10.97 19.88 -27.17
N ALA A 742 11.60 19.88 -28.35
CA ALA A 742 11.24 19.00 -29.45
C ALA A 742 12.02 17.67 -29.43
N PHE A 743 13.34 17.72 -29.20
CA PHE A 743 14.19 16.51 -29.19
C PHE A 743 15.45 16.69 -28.34
N SER A 744 15.70 15.74 -27.44
CA SER A 744 16.89 15.75 -26.58
C SER A 744 18.11 15.10 -27.25
N ILE A 745 19.32 15.52 -26.90
CA ILE A 745 20.56 14.77 -27.27
C ILE A 745 20.47 13.32 -26.76
N ASP A 746 19.91 13.10 -25.57
CA ASP A 746 19.76 11.74 -25.02
C ASP A 746 18.80 10.87 -25.85
N ASN A 747 17.95 11.47 -26.70
CA ASN A 747 17.01 10.71 -27.52
C ASN A 747 17.67 10.04 -28.72
N PHE A 748 18.91 10.38 -29.07
CA PHE A 748 19.69 9.62 -30.06
C PHE A 748 20.04 8.19 -29.59
N ARG A 749 19.92 7.90 -28.28
CA ARG A 749 20.12 6.55 -27.71
C ARG A 749 18.91 5.62 -27.91
N ARG A 750 17.81 6.10 -28.51
CA ARG A 750 16.64 5.27 -28.82
C ARG A 750 16.92 4.35 -30.01
N ARG A 751 15.97 3.46 -30.33
CA ARG A 751 16.11 2.54 -31.47
C ARG A 751 16.32 3.33 -32.76
N PRO A 752 17.24 2.93 -33.66
CA PRO A 752 17.54 3.67 -34.89
C PRO A 752 16.31 3.94 -35.75
N GLU A 753 15.38 3.00 -35.82
CA GLU A 753 14.13 3.11 -36.59
C GLU A 753 13.21 4.20 -35.99
N GLU A 754 13.09 4.26 -34.66
CA GLU A 754 12.31 5.30 -33.96
C GLU A 754 12.91 6.68 -34.22
N VAL A 755 14.24 6.79 -34.13
CA VAL A 755 14.95 8.06 -34.39
C VAL A 755 14.73 8.49 -35.84
N HIS A 756 14.83 7.56 -36.80
CA HIS A 756 14.63 7.85 -38.22
C HIS A 756 13.22 8.38 -38.51
N SER A 757 12.16 7.71 -38.03
CA SER A 757 10.79 8.17 -38.22
C SER A 757 10.50 9.53 -37.56
N LEU A 758 11.14 9.82 -36.42
CA LEU A 758 11.02 11.13 -35.79
C LEU A 758 11.71 12.24 -36.60
N MET A 759 12.86 11.94 -37.21
CA MET A 759 13.57 12.88 -38.09
C MET A 759 12.76 13.20 -39.35
N GLU A 760 12.17 12.19 -40.00
CA GLU A 760 11.27 12.40 -41.14
C GLU A 760 10.07 13.28 -40.75
N LEU A 761 9.45 13.01 -39.61
CA LEU A 761 8.33 13.82 -39.11
C LEU A 761 8.78 15.26 -38.80
N MET A 762 9.94 15.46 -38.20
CA MET A 762 10.48 16.79 -37.92
C MET A 762 10.71 17.58 -39.21
N GLN A 763 11.31 16.96 -40.22
CA GLN A 763 11.48 17.56 -41.54
C GLN A 763 10.12 17.98 -42.12
N GLU A 764 9.14 17.06 -42.16
CA GLU A 764 7.78 17.34 -42.66
C GLU A 764 7.17 18.56 -41.95
N LYS A 765 7.32 18.66 -40.62
CA LYS A 765 6.72 19.75 -39.84
C LYS A 765 7.49 21.06 -39.91
N MET A 766 8.81 21.04 -40.04
CA MET A 766 9.62 22.23 -40.29
C MET A 766 9.27 22.87 -41.64
N ASP A 767 9.08 22.04 -42.68
CA ASP A 767 8.65 22.53 -43.99
C ASP A 767 7.25 23.16 -43.93
N VAL A 768 6.35 22.68 -43.06
CA VAL A 768 5.05 23.33 -42.79
C VAL A 768 5.22 24.70 -42.13
N LEU A 769 6.16 24.86 -41.20
CA LEU A 769 6.44 26.15 -40.56
C LEU A 769 7.03 27.17 -41.55
N ALA A 770 7.78 26.71 -42.56
CA ALA A 770 8.38 27.57 -43.58
C ALA A 770 7.39 28.13 -44.62
N LYS A 771 6.17 27.57 -44.73
CA LYS A 771 5.15 28.05 -45.68
C LYS A 771 4.64 29.44 -45.31
N GLU A 772 4.43 30.29 -46.32
CA GLU A 772 3.89 31.66 -46.12
C GLU A 772 2.52 31.67 -45.44
N GLU A 773 1.64 30.72 -45.78
CA GLU A 773 0.30 30.59 -45.19
C GLU A 773 0.29 30.06 -43.76
N SER A 774 1.46 29.76 -43.17
CA SER A 774 1.53 29.20 -41.82
C SER A 774 1.00 30.17 -40.77
N ILE A 775 0.47 29.61 -39.67
CA ILE A 775 0.04 30.40 -38.51
C ILE A 775 1.17 31.28 -37.97
N ILE A 776 2.42 30.82 -38.11
CA ILE A 776 3.62 31.52 -37.66
C ILE A 776 3.75 32.86 -38.39
N ASN A 777 3.64 32.87 -39.72
CA ASN A 777 3.66 34.11 -40.50
C ASN A 777 2.43 34.99 -40.25
N ARG A 778 1.24 34.38 -40.12
CA ARG A 778 0.00 35.13 -39.81
C ARG A 778 0.07 35.92 -38.51
N TYR A 779 0.74 35.38 -37.49
CA TYR A 779 0.96 36.07 -36.21
C TYR A 779 2.28 36.86 -36.15
N GLY A 780 3.09 36.85 -37.22
CA GLY A 780 4.38 37.53 -37.25
C GLY A 780 5.39 36.94 -36.26
N VAL A 781 5.40 35.61 -36.13
CA VAL A 781 6.27 34.85 -35.23
C VAL A 781 7.58 34.49 -35.95
N ARG A 782 8.72 34.84 -35.35
CA ARG A 782 10.04 34.38 -35.81
C ARG A 782 10.32 33.00 -35.25
N VAL A 783 10.83 32.07 -36.05
CA VAL A 783 11.23 30.74 -35.58
C VAL A 783 12.75 30.71 -35.40
N HIS A 784 13.19 30.11 -34.30
CA HIS A 784 14.60 29.90 -33.99
C HIS A 784 14.81 28.45 -33.50
N PHE A 785 15.75 27.72 -34.09
CA PHE A 785 16.12 26.38 -33.60
C PHE A 785 17.36 26.50 -32.70
N ALA A 786 17.27 25.95 -31.49
CA ALA A 786 18.32 26.00 -30.49
C ALA A 786 18.81 24.58 -30.14
N GLY A 787 20.13 24.40 -30.00
CA GLY A 787 20.78 23.10 -29.74
C GLY A 787 21.90 22.81 -30.74
N ASP A 788 22.43 21.58 -30.71
CA ASP A 788 23.50 21.18 -31.60
C ASP A 788 22.94 20.64 -32.93
N LEU A 789 22.75 21.55 -33.89
CA LEU A 789 22.22 21.23 -35.22
C LEU A 789 23.17 20.33 -36.04
N THR A 790 24.43 20.18 -35.64
CA THR A 790 25.39 19.30 -36.33
C THR A 790 25.08 17.82 -36.09
N LEU A 791 24.33 17.49 -35.03
CA LEU A 791 23.87 16.14 -34.73
C LEU A 791 22.65 15.72 -35.57
N LEU A 792 22.03 16.64 -36.29
CA LEU A 792 20.86 16.36 -37.12
C LEU A 792 21.28 15.81 -38.48
N SER A 793 20.42 14.99 -39.09
CA SER A 793 20.61 14.60 -40.49
C SER A 793 20.54 15.82 -41.39
N GLU A 794 21.29 15.78 -42.49
CA GLU A 794 21.35 16.89 -43.45
C GLU A 794 19.96 17.39 -43.92
N PRO A 795 18.97 16.51 -44.24
CA PRO A 795 17.64 16.97 -44.63
C PRO A 795 16.91 17.78 -43.54
N VAL A 796 17.04 17.37 -42.27
CA VAL A 796 16.40 18.03 -41.13
C VAL A 796 17.09 19.35 -40.82
N ARG A 797 18.43 19.38 -40.85
CA ARG A 797 19.22 20.61 -40.65
C ARG A 797 18.87 21.66 -41.70
N LEU A 798 18.81 21.28 -42.98
CA LEU A 798 18.42 22.19 -44.07
C LEU A 798 16.97 22.67 -43.92
N ALA A 799 16.04 21.83 -43.45
CA ALA A 799 14.66 22.25 -43.18
C ALA A 799 14.56 23.28 -42.05
N ALA A 800 15.32 23.09 -40.97
CA ALA A 800 15.42 24.06 -39.89
C ALA A 800 15.98 25.41 -40.37
N GLU A 801 17.06 25.40 -41.17
CA GLU A 801 17.65 26.60 -41.77
C GLU A 801 16.66 27.35 -42.68
N ARG A 802 15.92 26.62 -43.53
CA ARG A 802 14.87 27.21 -44.38
C ARG A 802 13.77 27.89 -43.54
N ALA A 803 13.31 27.24 -42.47
CA ALA A 803 12.28 27.80 -41.61
C ALA A 803 12.74 29.06 -40.84
N MET A 804 13.99 29.10 -40.39
CA MET A 804 14.57 30.30 -39.78
C MET A 804 14.70 31.44 -40.79
N LEU A 805 15.17 31.16 -42.01
CA LEU A 805 15.28 32.17 -43.09
C LEU A 805 13.90 32.71 -43.50
N ALA A 806 12.93 31.83 -43.72
CA ALA A 806 11.58 32.20 -44.14
C ALA A 806 10.85 33.09 -43.11
N THR A 807 11.20 32.97 -41.84
CA THR A 807 10.56 33.73 -40.74
C THR A 807 11.46 34.83 -40.17
N ALA A 808 12.64 35.08 -40.74
CA ALA A 808 13.65 35.99 -40.20
C ALA A 808 13.16 37.44 -40.04
N ASN A 809 12.27 37.89 -40.94
CA ASN A 809 11.70 39.24 -40.94
C ASN A 809 10.50 39.40 -39.98
N ASN A 810 10.04 38.32 -39.36
CA ASN A 810 8.98 38.38 -38.36
C ASN A 810 9.54 38.93 -37.03
N SER A 811 8.79 39.82 -36.38
CA SER A 811 9.27 40.55 -35.19
C SER A 811 8.27 40.67 -34.05
N LYS A 812 7.04 40.15 -34.20
CA LYS A 812 5.99 40.30 -33.18
C LYS A 812 6.17 39.35 -31.99
N ALA A 813 6.65 38.14 -32.26
CA ALA A 813 6.88 37.11 -31.26
C ALA A 813 7.99 36.14 -31.70
N LEU A 814 8.52 35.34 -30.79
CA LEU A 814 9.58 34.36 -31.03
C LEU A 814 9.15 32.96 -30.59
N LEU A 815 9.25 31.99 -31.50
CA LEU A 815 9.17 30.56 -31.20
C LEU A 815 10.57 29.95 -31.24
N SER A 816 11.08 29.56 -30.07
CA SER A 816 12.33 28.83 -29.95
C SER A 816 12.06 27.31 -29.86
N ILE A 817 12.69 26.53 -30.73
CA ILE A 817 12.50 25.08 -30.82
C ILE A 817 13.81 24.40 -30.43
N CYS A 818 13.85 23.81 -29.24
CA CYS A 818 15.03 23.11 -28.75
C CYS A 818 15.08 21.69 -29.33
N ILE A 819 16.08 21.44 -30.18
CA ILE A 819 16.28 20.18 -30.92
C ILE A 819 17.76 19.78 -30.83
N ALA A 820 18.03 18.49 -30.61
CA ALA A 820 19.38 18.02 -30.26
C ALA A 820 19.96 18.88 -29.12
N TYR A 821 19.13 19.13 -28.11
CA TYR A 821 19.42 20.04 -27.01
C TYR A 821 19.41 19.32 -25.67
N THR A 822 20.35 19.67 -24.79
CA THR A 822 20.28 19.41 -23.35
C THR A 822 20.91 20.59 -22.61
N SER A 823 20.35 20.95 -21.46
CA SER A 823 20.82 22.09 -20.67
C SER A 823 22.24 21.87 -20.15
N THR A 824 22.62 20.63 -19.82
CA THR A 824 24.01 20.30 -19.46
C THR A 824 24.99 20.56 -20.61
N ASN A 825 24.63 20.19 -21.85
CA ASN A 825 25.47 20.44 -23.02
C ASN A 825 25.55 21.95 -23.33
N GLU A 826 24.42 22.66 -23.22
CA GLU A 826 24.39 24.11 -23.35
C GLU A 826 25.33 24.78 -22.35
N ILE A 827 25.17 24.52 -21.05
CA ILE A 827 26.01 25.11 -19.99
C ILE A 827 27.49 24.84 -20.25
N LEU A 828 27.85 23.60 -20.60
CA LEU A 828 29.23 23.24 -20.91
C LEU A 828 29.78 24.05 -22.08
N HIS A 829 29.03 24.11 -23.18
CA HIS A 829 29.44 24.82 -24.38
C HIS A 829 29.52 26.33 -24.17
N SER A 830 28.58 26.91 -23.43
CA SER A 830 28.57 28.33 -23.08
C SER A 830 29.77 28.71 -22.22
N ILE A 831 30.15 27.86 -21.26
CA ILE A 831 31.36 28.07 -20.45
C ILE A 831 32.60 28.00 -21.34
N GLN A 832 32.69 27.00 -22.24
CA GLN A 832 33.82 26.86 -23.17
C GLN A 832 33.99 28.11 -24.05
N LEU A 833 32.91 28.56 -24.70
CA LEU A 833 32.92 29.75 -25.55
C LEU A 833 33.26 31.02 -24.75
N SER A 834 32.74 31.14 -23.52
CA SER A 834 33.07 32.27 -22.64
C SER A 834 34.56 32.29 -22.28
N CYS A 835 35.14 31.12 -22.00
CA CYS A 835 36.57 30.98 -21.75
C CYS A 835 37.38 31.37 -23.00
N GLU A 836 36.99 30.88 -24.18
CA GLU A 836 37.68 31.17 -25.45
C GLU A 836 37.60 32.66 -25.82
N GLU A 837 36.42 33.28 -25.72
CA GLU A 837 36.25 34.71 -25.97
C GLU A 837 37.11 35.54 -25.01
N LYS A 838 37.12 35.19 -23.72
CA LYS A 838 37.91 35.91 -22.70
C LYS A 838 39.41 35.70 -22.90
N TRP A 839 39.83 34.48 -23.24
CA TRP A 839 41.22 34.16 -23.58
C TRP A 839 41.73 34.95 -24.78
N TYR A 840 40.89 35.09 -25.82
CA TYR A 840 41.22 35.89 -27.01
C TYR A 840 41.31 37.39 -26.69
N ARG A 841 40.37 37.92 -25.89
CA ARG A 841 40.38 39.33 -25.46
C ARG A 841 41.62 39.72 -24.65
N LEU A 842 42.18 38.78 -23.87
CA LEU A 842 43.40 38.99 -23.09
C LEU A 842 44.70 38.92 -23.93
N GLY A 843 44.61 38.70 -25.25
CA GLY A 843 45.76 38.79 -26.15
C GLY A 843 46.79 37.65 -26.04
N ILE A 844 46.45 36.50 -25.43
CA ILE A 844 47.35 35.36 -25.21
C ILE A 844 47.43 34.44 -26.45
N SER A 845 47.42 35.01 -27.66
CA SER A 845 47.61 34.24 -28.90
C SER A 845 48.57 34.95 -29.85
N ASN A 846 49.87 34.85 -29.54
CA ASN A 846 50.94 34.69 -30.53
C ASN A 846 52.24 34.22 -29.85
N SER A 847 52.30 32.94 -29.52
CA SER A 847 53.56 32.19 -29.45
C SER A 847 53.25 30.72 -29.73
N THR A 848 53.12 30.40 -31.02
CA THR A 848 53.10 29.05 -31.52
C THR A 848 54.44 28.35 -31.28
N ALA A 849 54.35 27.10 -30.85
CA ALA A 849 55.31 26.02 -31.10
C ALA A 849 56.77 26.23 -30.63
N ALA A 850 57.07 25.81 -29.40
CA ALA A 850 58.11 24.83 -29.05
C ALA A 850 58.50 24.97 -27.57
N GLY A 851 58.64 23.84 -26.88
CA GLY A 851 59.43 23.77 -25.66
C GLY A 851 58.63 23.67 -24.36
N TYR A 852 58.66 22.47 -23.80
CA TYR A 852 58.49 22.23 -22.37
C TYR A 852 59.36 23.19 -21.55
N GLY A 853 58.75 23.87 -20.56
CA GLY A 853 59.46 24.44 -19.41
C GLY A 853 59.84 25.92 -19.50
N SER A 854 59.39 26.65 -18.47
CA SER A 854 59.86 27.98 -18.02
C SER A 854 59.53 29.19 -18.89
N SER A 855 58.69 30.08 -18.34
CA SER A 855 58.97 31.51 -18.15
C SER A 855 57.65 32.30 -18.10
N LEU A 856 57.10 32.42 -16.89
CA LEU A 856 56.07 33.40 -16.55
C LEU A 856 56.74 34.52 -15.76
N THR A 857 57.68 35.21 -16.41
CA THR A 857 58.30 36.43 -15.90
C THR A 857 58.55 37.37 -17.06
N LYS A 858 57.51 38.14 -17.41
CA LYS A 858 57.58 39.54 -17.84
C LYS A 858 56.19 40.01 -18.27
N LEU A 859 55.47 40.62 -17.33
CA LEU A 859 54.54 41.71 -17.65
C LEU A 859 54.93 42.88 -16.76
N GLY A 860 55.06 44.02 -17.44
CA GLY A 860 55.79 45.19 -16.99
C GLY A 860 55.14 45.91 -15.83
N ALA A 861 56.01 46.64 -15.14
CA ALA A 861 55.65 47.69 -14.21
C ALA A 861 54.68 48.70 -14.83
N ASN A 862 53.74 49.15 -14.01
CA ASN A 862 52.80 50.27 -14.21
C ASN A 862 51.53 49.96 -15.02
N GLY A 863 50.66 49.16 -14.42
CA GLY A 863 49.22 49.19 -14.61
C GLY A 863 48.60 48.40 -13.45
N VAL A 864 47.77 49.04 -12.62
CA VAL A 864 46.94 48.31 -11.66
C VAL A 864 46.00 47.45 -12.50
N VAL A 865 46.28 46.15 -12.58
CA VAL A 865 45.38 45.19 -13.22
C VAL A 865 44.38 44.80 -12.16
N ASP A 866 43.12 45.23 -12.32
CA ASP A 866 42.01 44.77 -11.49
C ASP A 866 41.94 43.24 -11.57
N GLU A 867 42.00 42.57 -10.42
CA GLU A 867 41.83 41.10 -10.33
C GLU A 867 40.46 40.65 -10.91
N ASP A 868 39.49 41.57 -11.00
CA ASP A 868 38.17 41.32 -11.57
C ASP A 868 38.17 41.08 -13.09
N GLU A 869 39.13 41.63 -13.85
CA GLU A 869 39.14 41.56 -15.32
C GLU A 869 39.39 40.13 -15.86
N HIS A 870 39.99 39.27 -15.02
CA HIS A 870 40.33 37.89 -15.34
C HIS A 870 39.25 36.87 -14.92
N SER A 871 38.24 37.29 -14.16
CA SER A 871 37.23 36.39 -13.59
C SER A 871 36.01 36.23 -14.49
N LEU A 872 35.60 35.01 -14.85
CA LEU A 872 34.39 34.77 -15.65
C LEU A 872 33.13 35.12 -14.85
N GLY A 873 32.35 36.08 -15.35
CA GLY A 873 31.08 36.48 -14.74
C GLY A 873 29.89 35.69 -15.29
N VAL A 874 28.75 35.75 -14.58
CA VAL A 874 27.47 35.15 -15.02
C VAL A 874 27.04 35.69 -16.38
N VAL A 875 27.22 37.00 -16.61
CA VAL A 875 26.88 37.67 -17.88
C VAL A 875 27.70 37.14 -19.07
N ASP A 876 28.97 36.77 -18.84
CA ASP A 876 29.82 36.18 -19.88
C ASP A 876 29.24 34.84 -20.35
N ILE A 877 28.74 34.03 -19.40
CA ILE A 877 28.13 32.72 -19.65
C ILE A 877 26.77 32.87 -20.34
N GLU A 878 25.89 33.72 -19.82
CA GLU A 878 24.52 33.91 -20.33
C GLU A 878 24.50 34.40 -21.78
N LYS A 879 25.48 35.23 -22.17
CA LYS A 879 25.65 35.67 -23.56
C LYS A 879 25.86 34.50 -24.53
N HIS A 880 26.54 33.43 -24.09
CA HIS A 880 26.84 32.26 -24.91
C HIS A 880 25.86 31.10 -24.74
N MET A 881 24.79 31.27 -23.94
CA MET A 881 23.70 30.30 -23.88
C MET A 881 23.00 30.21 -25.23
N CYS A 882 22.62 29.02 -25.66
CA CYS A 882 21.83 28.81 -26.88
C CYS A 882 20.51 29.59 -26.82
N MET A 883 19.99 29.82 -25.62
CA MET A 883 18.74 30.54 -25.38
C MET A 883 18.89 32.04 -25.13
N SER A 884 20.08 32.63 -25.35
CA SER A 884 20.32 34.08 -25.23
C SER A 884 19.44 34.96 -26.14
N VAL A 885 18.76 34.35 -27.11
CA VAL A 885 17.80 35.01 -28.03
C VAL A 885 16.46 35.37 -27.38
N ALA A 886 16.16 34.86 -26.18
CA ALA A 886 14.90 35.08 -25.46
C ALA A 886 15.18 35.35 -23.97
N PRO A 887 14.31 36.10 -23.26
CA PRO A 887 14.40 36.21 -21.80
C PRO A 887 14.13 34.85 -21.14
N ASP A 888 14.44 34.71 -19.86
CA ASP A 888 14.10 33.52 -19.08
C ASP A 888 12.58 33.24 -19.07
N PRO A 889 12.15 31.96 -19.04
CA PRO A 889 10.74 31.60 -18.99
C PRO A 889 10.08 32.08 -17.70
N ASP A 890 8.92 32.70 -17.82
CA ASP A 890 8.06 33.05 -16.70
C ASP A 890 7.22 31.85 -16.24
N ILE A 891 6.82 30.99 -17.19
CA ILE A 891 6.11 29.73 -16.94
C ILE A 891 6.78 28.59 -17.71
N MET A 892 6.94 27.43 -17.07
CA MET A 892 7.34 26.20 -17.72
C MET A 892 6.24 25.16 -17.53
N ILE A 893 5.65 24.72 -18.63
CA ILE A 893 4.56 23.77 -18.66
C ILE A 893 5.08 22.42 -19.13
N ARG A 894 4.90 21.39 -18.30
CA ARG A 894 5.20 20.01 -18.69
C ARG A 894 3.96 19.14 -18.56
N THR A 895 3.51 18.58 -19.68
CA THR A 895 2.35 17.70 -19.74
C THR A 895 2.63 16.32 -19.17
N SER A 896 1.59 15.49 -19.05
CA SER A 896 1.59 14.10 -18.56
C SER A 896 1.74 13.90 -17.05
N GLY A 897 1.68 14.98 -16.25
CA GLY A 897 1.79 14.92 -14.78
C GLY A 897 3.18 14.61 -14.24
N GLU A 898 4.19 14.62 -15.12
CA GLU A 898 5.59 14.36 -14.79
C GLU A 898 6.26 15.64 -14.26
N THR A 899 6.92 15.60 -13.11
CA THR A 899 7.47 16.80 -12.43
C THR A 899 8.95 17.08 -12.71
N ARG A 900 9.63 16.23 -13.51
CA ARG A 900 11.05 16.44 -13.88
C ARG A 900 11.21 17.41 -15.06
N LEU A 901 12.31 18.15 -15.14
CA LEU A 901 12.58 19.03 -16.29
C LEU A 901 13.31 18.34 -17.46
N SER A 902 13.77 17.09 -17.32
CA SER A 902 14.40 16.32 -18.41
C SER A 902 15.58 17.03 -19.10
N ASN A 903 16.45 17.66 -18.30
CA ASN A 903 17.63 18.39 -18.79
C ASN A 903 17.27 19.50 -19.80
N PHE A 904 16.16 20.20 -19.56
CA PHE A 904 15.65 21.29 -20.41
C PHE A 904 15.64 22.61 -19.63
N LEU A 905 16.32 23.64 -20.16
CA LEU A 905 16.38 25.00 -19.62
C LEU A 905 16.66 25.08 -18.10
N LEU A 906 17.58 24.25 -17.58
CA LEU A 906 17.85 24.19 -16.14
C LEU A 906 18.43 25.50 -15.60
N TRP A 907 19.22 26.21 -16.42
CA TRP A 907 19.76 27.53 -16.06
C TRP A 907 18.64 28.58 -16.06
N GLN A 908 17.91 28.69 -17.16
CA GLN A 908 16.91 29.73 -17.40
C GLN A 908 15.65 29.56 -16.53
N SER A 909 15.34 28.35 -16.05
CA SER A 909 14.13 28.08 -15.26
C SER A 909 14.24 28.35 -13.76
N ALA A 910 15.38 28.88 -13.28
CA ALA A 910 15.65 29.08 -11.86
C ALA A 910 14.56 29.91 -11.12
N HIS A 911 13.92 30.85 -11.81
CA HIS A 911 12.87 31.73 -11.26
C HIS A 911 11.54 31.64 -12.02
N CYS A 912 11.29 30.48 -12.61
CA CYS A 912 10.12 30.20 -13.44
C CYS A 912 8.98 29.56 -12.63
N PHE A 913 7.72 29.88 -12.95
CA PHE A 913 6.58 29.12 -12.44
C PHE A 913 6.46 27.78 -13.16
N LEU A 914 6.62 26.68 -12.43
CA LEU A 914 6.50 25.33 -12.99
C LEU A 914 5.04 24.82 -12.89
N TYR A 915 4.47 24.40 -14.02
CA TYR A 915 3.10 23.91 -14.11
C TYR A 915 3.04 22.52 -14.76
N PHE A 916 2.44 21.55 -14.05
CA PHE A 916 2.47 20.13 -14.41
C PHE A 916 1.06 19.54 -14.60
N PRO A 917 0.33 19.87 -15.67
CA PRO A 917 -0.98 19.29 -15.91
C PRO A 917 -0.88 17.78 -16.19
N SER A 918 -1.83 17.00 -15.67
CA SER A 918 -1.92 15.55 -15.88
C SER A 918 -2.28 15.17 -17.32
N ALA A 919 -2.89 16.09 -18.08
CA ALA A 919 -3.22 15.90 -19.49
C ALA A 919 -1.99 15.51 -20.31
N LEU A 920 -2.12 14.49 -21.17
CA LEU A 920 -1.08 14.14 -22.15
C LEU A 920 -0.95 15.27 -23.19
N TRP A 921 0.20 15.41 -23.85
CA TRP A 921 0.41 16.53 -24.78
C TRP A 921 -0.71 16.71 -25.83
N PRO A 922 -1.19 15.68 -26.54
CA PRO A 922 -2.30 15.86 -27.47
C PRO A 922 -3.65 16.24 -26.82
N GLU A 923 -3.81 16.03 -25.51
CA GLU A 923 -5.01 16.34 -24.73
C GLU A 923 -4.98 17.75 -24.13
N ILE A 924 -3.84 18.44 -24.14
CA ILE A 924 -3.73 19.80 -23.60
C ILE A 924 -4.54 20.79 -24.45
N GLY A 925 -5.13 21.80 -23.81
CA GLY A 925 -6.01 22.76 -24.48
C GLY A 925 -6.12 24.08 -23.74
N CYS A 926 -6.98 24.97 -24.26
CA CYS A 926 -7.14 26.35 -23.78
C CYS A 926 -7.37 26.43 -22.25
N TRP A 927 -8.19 25.54 -21.68
CA TRP A 927 -8.47 25.54 -20.25
C TRP A 927 -7.23 25.29 -19.38
N HIS A 928 -6.33 24.41 -19.83
CA HIS A 928 -5.08 24.15 -19.13
C HIS A 928 -4.17 25.37 -19.14
N LEU A 929 -4.13 26.12 -20.26
CA LEU A 929 -3.39 27.37 -20.35
C LEU A 929 -4.01 28.44 -19.44
N VAL A 930 -5.33 28.61 -19.45
CA VAL A 930 -6.04 29.56 -18.56
C VAL A 930 -5.69 29.31 -17.10
N TRP A 931 -5.70 28.04 -16.66
CA TRP A 931 -5.30 27.68 -15.31
C TRP A 931 -3.82 27.97 -15.01
N ALA A 932 -2.92 27.74 -15.97
CA ALA A 932 -1.51 28.09 -15.82
C ALA A 932 -1.33 29.60 -15.60
N ILE A 933 -2.04 30.42 -16.38
CA ILE A 933 -1.98 31.88 -16.31
C ILE A 933 -2.56 32.41 -14.99
N LEU A 934 -3.71 31.89 -14.54
CA LEU A 934 -4.29 32.32 -13.26
C LEU A 934 -3.36 32.02 -12.07
N ASN A 935 -2.72 30.85 -12.09
CA ASN A 935 -1.76 30.50 -11.04
C ASN A 935 -0.49 31.37 -11.11
N PHE A 936 0.00 31.65 -12.31
CA PHE A 936 1.10 32.61 -12.50
C PHE A 936 0.73 33.99 -11.97
N GLN A 937 -0.46 34.51 -12.32
CA GLN A 937 -0.94 35.82 -11.85
C GLN A 937 -1.03 35.88 -10.32
N ARG A 938 -1.50 34.81 -9.68
CA ARG A 938 -1.55 34.68 -8.22
C ARG A 938 -0.16 34.71 -7.58
N LEU A 939 0.84 34.12 -8.23
CA LEU A 939 2.22 34.01 -7.72
C LEU A 939 3.14 35.13 -8.20
N HIS A 940 2.69 35.99 -9.11
CA HIS A 940 3.53 36.94 -9.82
C HIS A 940 4.30 37.88 -8.89
N ALA A 941 3.64 38.42 -7.85
CA ALA A 941 4.29 39.30 -6.89
C ALA A 941 5.43 38.61 -6.10
N TYR A 942 5.29 37.31 -5.82
CA TYR A 942 6.34 36.52 -5.17
C TYR A 942 7.53 36.28 -6.10
N LEU A 943 7.27 35.95 -7.38
CA LEU A 943 8.31 35.71 -8.37
C LEU A 943 9.12 36.99 -8.65
N GLU A 944 8.47 38.15 -8.77
CA GLU A 944 9.13 39.44 -8.95
C GLU A 944 9.99 39.82 -7.72
N LYS A 945 9.51 39.54 -6.50
CA LYS A 945 10.31 39.75 -5.29
C LYS A 945 11.56 38.87 -5.28
N LYS A 946 11.45 37.61 -5.71
CA LYS A 946 12.59 36.68 -5.76
C LYS A 946 13.62 37.07 -6.82
N LYS A 947 13.19 37.52 -8.01
CA LYS A 947 14.09 38.02 -9.06
C LYS A 947 14.91 39.24 -8.60
N LYS A 948 14.37 40.10 -7.72
CA LYS A 948 15.05 41.30 -7.18
C LYS A 948 15.98 41.06 -5.99
N GLN A 949 15.96 39.87 -5.39
CA GLN A 949 16.79 39.53 -4.22
C GLN A 949 18.19 39.00 -4.60
N LEU A 950 18.44 38.83 -5.90
CA LEU A 950 19.70 38.48 -6.54
C LEU A 950 20.26 39.73 -7.21
#